data_AF-A0A8X6LNS3-F1
#
_entry.id   AF-A0A8X6LNS3-F1
#
_cell.length_a   1.000
_cell.length_b   1.000
_cell.length_c   1.000
_cell.angle_alpha   90.00
_cell.angle_beta   90.00
_cell.angle_gamma   90.00
#
_symmetry.space_group_name_H-M   'P 1'
#
loop_
_entity.id
_entity.type
_entity.pdbx_description
1 polymer ?
#
loop_
_entity_poly.entity_id
_entity_poly.type
_entity_poly.pdbx_seq_one_letter_code
_entity_poly.pdbx_strand_id
1 'polypeptide(L)'
;MTEGRAGDTHSGVIPARDQEKKEWIPVSSTGMTEESTGVISSSNGAKPVNLNVSDQELEKISRDGIDGNGTLGLSLAAMKAIKDYFKKLNRNPYDIELESLAQTWSEHWPKNGDKIVIIGGRVGRDGIHGATFSSEALSGNSPSTIVQIGDPITQKKLSNAALEARDLGLYNAITDNGAGGLSSSIGEMGKDGFEVDLSKVLLKNDGMAPWEIWISESQERMTLAVPEENLPMFKQIMKKHDVEVCVIGEFNESGKAVVKCPKGKVIMDIETEFLHDGNPKVHLQTKPWSKAPSPFIQVADQPASRAGNPSFLEVELKEMLSRPNIRSKEFIVVQYDHEVQGSSILKPLQGKGRVCSEAIVSRPILSSNKGVVKSQGFGSSYGEIDTYHMAACAIDTAIRNYVAAGGNINHLALLDNFCWCDAYNPERLWQLKRAAEACYDFATAFKTPFISGKDSMFNNFKGYDENGEKVMIPAPPSLLISAIGVIENIENAVSLDVKMPGDLIYVLGTTHDELSRSEYQLYSGIDNNNVPKVDAKSARKLYERYNQAIKDGIIASAIAPNLGGLIIALAKSLIAGDLGAEIDLSLVPIGKTQNTDIINKIIMFSESQSRILVTIAPQNQQSETVSAGYKVEEKGLLVEHFDVGKANNLLSSEDKQILAKEIKTERQLLEEQDKELGLIKINGHELSRVQLYDFGTKINVEGSVPLLINANMNLSSKKFQNHLDKKEVSMTAREYLDNLKNSKNIRACLQT
;
A
#
# COMPACT_ATOMS: atom_id res chain seq x y z
N MET A 1 58.22 -2.76 44.59
CA MET A 1 59.67 -2.58 44.83
C MET A 1 60.30 -2.46 43.44
N THR A 2 60.39 -1.22 42.91
CA THR A 2 61.61 -0.34 42.87
C THR A 2 62.69 -0.92 41.94
N GLU A 3 63.32 -0.22 40.99
CA GLU A 3 63.39 1.20 40.57
C GLU A 3 64.31 1.27 39.32
N GLY A 4 64.29 2.39 38.58
CA GLY A 4 65.37 2.84 37.67
C GLY A 4 64.85 3.54 36.41
N ARG A 5 64.54 4.85 36.40
CA ARG A 5 65.40 6.05 36.20
C ARG A 5 66.15 6.05 34.86
N ALA A 6 66.29 7.14 34.09
CA ALA A 6 65.85 8.53 34.13
C ALA A 6 66.24 9.19 32.78
N GLY A 7 65.62 10.32 32.43
CA GLY A 7 66.01 11.18 31.31
C GLY A 7 65.10 12.42 31.20
N ASP A 8 65.36 13.42 32.06
CA ASP A 8 64.74 14.76 32.10
C ASP A 8 65.06 15.57 30.82
N THR A 9 64.22 16.50 30.34
CA THR A 9 64.04 17.86 30.90
C THR A 9 62.92 18.66 30.19
N HIS A 10 62.18 19.44 31.00
CA HIS A 10 61.44 20.73 30.83
C HIS A 10 61.50 21.48 29.48
N SER A 11 60.55 22.34 29.04
CA SER A 11 59.38 23.03 29.61
C SER A 11 58.61 23.76 28.46
N GLY A 12 57.32 24.07 28.64
CA GLY A 12 56.66 25.12 27.83
C GLY A 12 55.16 24.92 27.60
N VAL A 13 54.34 25.51 28.47
CA VAL A 13 52.90 25.77 28.25
C VAL A 13 52.78 27.02 27.35
N ILE A 14 51.89 27.04 26.35
CA ILE A 14 50.70 27.92 26.10
C ILE A 14 50.61 28.11 24.54
N PRO A 15 49.46 28.30 23.83
CA PRO A 15 48.07 27.82 23.97
C PRO A 15 47.50 27.21 22.65
N ALA A 16 46.22 26.84 22.68
CA ALA A 16 45.38 26.48 21.54
C ALA A 16 45.43 27.53 20.39
N ARG A 17 45.54 27.04 19.15
CA ARG A 17 45.31 27.83 17.93
C ARG A 17 43.91 27.56 17.41
N ASP A 18 43.24 28.67 17.12
CA ASP A 18 41.92 28.82 16.54
C ASP A 18 41.66 27.91 15.34
N GLN A 19 40.53 27.18 15.35
CA GLN A 19 39.89 26.68 14.13
C GLN A 19 38.78 27.65 13.75
N GLU A 20 38.99 28.28 12.59
CA GLU A 20 38.17 29.32 11.99
C GLU A 20 36.70 28.87 11.79
N LYS A 21 35.80 29.77 12.19
CA LYS A 21 34.40 29.80 11.76
C LYS A 21 34.36 29.96 10.23
N LYS A 22 33.78 28.99 9.51
CA LYS A 22 33.35 29.20 8.13
C LYS A 22 32.05 30.01 8.13
N GLU A 23 32.16 31.30 7.89
CA GLU A 23 31.04 32.17 7.55
C GLU A 23 30.48 31.81 6.17
N TRP A 24 29.15 31.73 6.09
CA TRP A 24 28.43 31.65 4.82
C TRP A 24 28.55 33.00 4.09
N ILE A 25 29.20 32.99 2.93
CA ILE A 25 29.28 34.16 2.05
C ILE A 25 28.04 34.16 1.14
N PRO A 26 27.18 35.20 1.18
CA PRO A 26 26.11 35.34 0.20
C PRO A 26 26.73 35.74 -1.15
N VAL A 27 26.31 35.07 -2.23
CA VAL A 27 26.71 35.40 -3.59
C VAL A 27 26.10 36.75 -3.96
N SER A 28 26.93 37.79 -4.09
CA SER A 28 26.52 39.11 -4.58
C SER A 28 26.40 39.10 -6.10
N SER A 29 25.23 39.45 -6.60
CA SER A 29 24.97 39.66 -8.03
C SER A 29 25.42 41.06 -8.44
N THR A 30 26.66 41.22 -8.91
CA THR A 30 27.11 42.42 -9.61
C THR A 30 28.10 42.06 -10.70
N GLY A 31 27.70 42.17 -11.96
CA GLY A 31 28.60 42.17 -13.12
C GLY A 31 28.28 41.17 -14.23
N MET A 32 27.13 41.30 -14.90
CA MET A 32 27.01 40.88 -16.30
C MET A 32 26.37 42.03 -17.09
N THR A 33 27.08 42.41 -18.15
CA THR A 33 26.83 43.52 -19.06
C THR A 33 25.56 43.33 -19.89
N GLU A 34 24.90 44.44 -20.21
CA GLU A 34 23.76 44.54 -21.13
C GLU A 34 24.12 44.01 -22.53
N GLU A 35 23.36 43.04 -23.04
CA GLU A 35 22.86 43.05 -24.43
C GLU A 35 21.81 41.94 -24.70
N SER A 36 20.58 42.38 -25.01
CA SER A 36 19.52 41.75 -25.83
C SER A 36 18.81 40.44 -25.38
N THR A 37 17.76 40.65 -24.58
CA THR A 37 16.35 40.21 -24.79
C THR A 37 16.00 38.76 -25.15
N GLY A 38 15.51 38.03 -24.15
CA GLY A 38 14.46 37.01 -24.26
C GLY A 38 13.61 37.03 -22.99
N VAL A 39 12.39 37.57 -23.08
CA VAL A 39 11.48 37.86 -21.96
C VAL A 39 11.15 36.59 -21.15
N ILE A 40 11.59 36.53 -19.89
CA ILE A 40 11.01 35.64 -18.86
C ILE A 40 9.95 36.46 -18.14
N SER A 41 8.69 36.10 -18.31
CA SER A 41 7.58 36.71 -17.58
C SER A 41 7.75 36.46 -16.07
N SER A 42 7.77 37.54 -15.31
CA SER A 42 7.84 37.59 -13.85
C SER A 42 6.60 36.98 -13.19
N SER A 43 6.72 35.81 -12.55
CA SER A 43 5.68 35.30 -11.63
C SER A 43 6.14 34.32 -10.54
N ASN A 44 7.43 34.28 -10.17
CA ASN A 44 7.95 33.35 -9.14
C ASN A 44 8.33 34.03 -7.80
N GLY A 45 7.77 35.20 -7.48
CA GLY A 45 7.97 35.86 -6.18
C GLY A 45 6.79 35.63 -5.24
N ALA A 46 7.04 35.59 -3.92
CA ALA A 46 6.00 35.54 -2.89
C ALA A 46 4.98 36.67 -3.10
N LYS A 47 3.69 36.34 -3.12
CA LYS A 47 2.62 37.29 -3.46
C LYS A 47 1.95 37.86 -2.20
N PRO A 48 1.74 39.18 -2.09
CA PRO A 48 0.95 39.74 -0.99
C PRO A 48 -0.55 39.44 -1.17
N VAL A 49 -1.21 38.99 -0.11
CA VAL A 49 -2.63 38.63 -0.08
C VAL A 49 -3.43 39.66 0.71
N ASN A 50 -4.43 40.28 0.09
CA ASN A 50 -5.23 41.31 0.76
C ASN A 50 -6.28 40.69 1.70
N LEU A 51 -6.07 40.80 3.01
CA LEU A 51 -7.05 40.39 4.04
C LEU A 51 -7.94 41.54 4.53
N ASN A 52 -7.77 42.76 4.03
CA ASN A 52 -8.65 43.89 4.36
C ASN A 52 -9.95 43.86 3.54
N VAL A 53 -10.62 42.71 3.59
CA VAL A 53 -11.88 42.40 2.89
C VAL A 53 -13.00 42.10 3.89
N SER A 54 -14.21 41.87 3.39
CA SER A 54 -15.38 41.49 4.18
C SER A 54 -15.23 40.08 4.79
N ASP A 55 -16.02 39.76 5.80
CA ASP A 55 -16.02 38.43 6.42
C ASP A 55 -16.34 37.32 5.40
N GLN A 56 -17.30 37.56 4.49
CA GLN A 56 -17.63 36.62 3.41
C GLN A 56 -16.44 36.34 2.49
N GLU A 57 -15.64 37.36 2.18
CA GLU A 57 -14.42 37.18 1.38
C GLU A 57 -13.27 36.56 2.17
N LEU A 58 -13.17 36.76 3.48
CA LEU A 58 -12.21 36.02 4.31
C LEU A 58 -12.56 34.52 4.33
N GLU A 59 -13.84 34.18 4.48
CA GLU A 59 -14.31 32.79 4.40
C GLU A 59 -14.05 32.18 3.03
N LYS A 60 -14.23 32.97 1.97
CA LYS A 60 -13.93 32.53 0.60
C LYS A 60 -12.44 32.29 0.39
N ILE A 61 -11.56 33.20 0.83
CA ILE A 61 -10.11 33.02 0.78
C ILE A 61 -9.69 31.78 1.57
N SER A 62 -10.28 31.55 2.74
CA SER A 62 -9.99 30.37 3.55
C SER A 62 -10.40 29.07 2.86
N ARG A 63 -11.61 29.01 2.32
CA ARG A 63 -12.17 27.80 1.69
C ARG A 63 -11.57 27.50 0.33
N ASP A 64 -11.38 28.52 -0.49
CA ASP A 64 -11.02 28.37 -1.90
C ASP A 64 -9.48 28.48 -2.11
N GLY A 65 -8.76 28.99 -1.10
CA GLY A 65 -7.32 29.22 -1.18
C GLY A 65 -6.93 30.55 -1.79
N ILE A 66 -5.62 30.80 -1.80
CA ILE A 66 -5.04 31.96 -2.48
C ILE A 66 -5.05 31.69 -4.00
N ASP A 67 -5.73 32.53 -4.77
CA ASP A 67 -5.93 32.38 -6.21
C ASP A 67 -6.59 31.04 -6.64
N GLY A 68 -7.31 30.37 -5.74
CA GLY A 68 -7.94 29.08 -6.02
C GLY A 68 -7.04 27.84 -5.88
N ASN A 69 -5.85 28.00 -5.28
CA ASN A 69 -4.84 26.93 -5.15
C ASN A 69 -5.01 26.02 -3.90
N GLY A 70 -6.25 25.72 -3.52
CA GLY A 70 -6.55 24.77 -2.44
C GLY A 70 -6.82 25.43 -1.09
N THR A 71 -7.66 24.80 -0.28
CA THR A 71 -8.18 25.37 0.97
C THR A 71 -7.08 25.66 2.00
N LEU A 72 -7.15 26.84 2.64
CA LEU A 72 -6.35 27.17 3.82
C LEU A 72 -6.92 26.50 5.08
N GLY A 73 -8.21 26.16 5.10
CA GLY A 73 -8.83 25.44 6.22
C GLY A 73 -8.90 26.23 7.54
N LEU A 74 -8.78 27.56 7.51
CA LEU A 74 -8.81 28.45 8.68
C LEU A 74 -10.24 28.93 8.99
N SER A 75 -10.71 28.89 10.24
CA SER A 75 -11.99 29.51 10.59
C SER A 75 -12.00 31.03 10.34
N LEU A 76 -13.18 31.63 10.25
CA LEU A 76 -13.33 33.08 10.18
C LEU A 76 -12.65 33.80 11.36
N ALA A 77 -12.65 33.19 12.55
CA ALA A 77 -11.97 33.73 13.72
C ALA A 77 -10.44 33.77 13.51
N ALA A 78 -9.85 32.69 12.99
CA ALA A 78 -8.44 32.64 12.63
C ALA A 78 -8.10 33.66 11.54
N MET A 79 -8.90 33.75 10.48
CA MET A 79 -8.72 34.73 9.41
C MET A 79 -8.75 36.18 9.91
N LYS A 80 -9.64 36.49 10.86
CA LYS A 80 -9.70 37.80 11.53
C LYS A 80 -8.46 38.06 12.40
N ALA A 81 -7.98 37.07 13.14
CA ALA A 81 -6.77 37.19 13.94
C ALA A 81 -5.53 37.45 13.07
N ILE A 82 -5.40 36.74 11.94
CA ILE A 82 -4.32 36.96 10.95
C ILE A 82 -4.44 38.38 10.37
N LYS A 83 -5.64 38.77 9.94
CA LYS A 83 -5.91 40.14 9.45
C LYS A 83 -5.47 41.20 10.46
N ASP A 84 -5.84 41.05 11.73
CA ASP A 84 -5.51 42.01 12.79
C ASP A 84 -4.01 42.04 13.09
N TYR A 85 -3.33 40.90 13.06
CA TYR A 85 -1.88 40.81 13.22
C TYR A 85 -1.14 41.58 12.10
N PHE A 86 -1.46 41.29 10.84
CA PHE A 86 -0.81 41.95 9.70
C PHE A 86 -1.18 43.43 9.57
N LYS A 87 -2.40 43.81 10.01
CA LYS A 87 -2.79 45.21 10.16
C LYS A 87 -1.90 45.95 11.17
N LYS A 88 -1.54 45.32 12.30
CA LYS A 88 -0.58 45.91 13.27
C LYS A 88 0.82 46.07 12.68
N LEU A 89 1.24 45.16 11.80
CA LEU A 89 2.51 45.26 11.06
C LEU A 89 2.46 46.25 9.89
N ASN A 90 1.32 46.87 9.64
CA ASN A 90 1.09 47.81 8.54
C ASN A 90 1.45 47.24 7.15
N ARG A 91 1.15 45.96 6.91
CA ARG A 91 1.32 45.30 5.61
C ARG A 91 0.32 44.16 5.43
N ASN A 92 0.16 43.69 4.20
CA ASN A 92 -0.53 42.42 3.94
C ASN A 92 0.40 41.23 4.23
N PRO A 93 -0.14 40.06 4.62
CA PRO A 93 0.62 38.82 4.59
C PRO A 93 1.05 38.47 3.17
N TYR A 94 2.17 37.78 3.04
CA TYR A 94 2.51 37.04 1.83
C TYR A 94 1.79 35.68 1.82
N ASP A 95 1.59 35.13 0.64
CA ASP A 95 1.03 33.80 0.40
C ASP A 95 1.71 32.74 1.26
N ILE A 96 3.04 32.69 1.28
CA ILE A 96 3.80 31.75 2.11
C ILE A 96 3.52 31.91 3.62
N GLU A 97 3.24 33.13 4.10
CA GLU A 97 2.93 33.36 5.51
C GLU A 97 1.52 32.87 5.85
N LEU A 98 0.56 33.09 4.95
CA LEU A 98 -0.81 32.58 5.09
C LEU A 98 -0.84 31.06 5.00
N GLU A 99 -0.13 30.46 4.04
CA GLU A 99 0.02 29.01 3.93
C GLU A 99 0.71 28.44 5.18
N SER A 100 1.77 29.09 5.66
CA SER A 100 2.45 28.66 6.90
C SER A 100 1.51 28.72 8.10
N LEU A 101 0.70 29.77 8.23
CA LEU A 101 -0.29 29.90 9.30
C LEU A 101 -1.43 28.89 9.14
N ALA A 102 -1.91 28.64 7.92
CA ALA A 102 -2.89 27.60 7.62
C ALA A 102 -2.41 26.21 8.04
N GLN A 103 -1.14 25.88 7.78
CA GLN A 103 -0.56 24.60 8.19
C GLN A 103 -0.26 24.51 9.69
N THR A 104 0.10 25.63 10.34
CA THR A 104 0.51 25.63 11.76
C THR A 104 -0.62 25.92 12.73
N TRP A 105 -1.65 26.64 12.32
CA TRP A 105 -2.84 26.98 13.10
C TRP A 105 -4.00 26.02 12.81
N SER A 106 -3.65 24.77 12.50
CA SER A 106 -4.62 23.67 12.51
C SER A 106 -5.38 23.70 13.84
N GLU A 107 -6.72 23.77 13.76
CA GLU A 107 -7.63 24.01 14.90
C GLU A 107 -7.71 22.83 15.87
N HIS A 108 -6.85 21.82 15.72
CA HIS A 108 -6.88 20.55 16.42
C HIS A 108 -5.88 20.46 17.57
N TRP A 109 -5.82 21.49 18.41
CA TRP A 109 -5.00 21.50 19.63
C TRP A 109 -5.87 21.68 20.88
N PRO A 110 -5.61 20.97 21.99
CA PRO A 110 -6.28 21.23 23.26
C PRO A 110 -6.06 22.67 23.74
N LYS A 111 -7.08 23.25 24.37
CA LYS A 111 -6.98 24.56 25.02
C LYS A 111 -6.94 24.39 26.53
N ASN A 112 -6.36 25.37 27.22
CA ASN A 112 -6.40 25.44 28.68
C ASN A 112 -7.86 25.38 29.18
N GLY A 113 -8.15 24.47 30.11
CA GLY A 113 -9.49 24.25 30.64
C GLY A 113 -10.33 23.23 29.87
N ASP A 114 -9.89 22.79 28.68
CA ASP A 114 -10.58 21.72 27.96
C ASP A 114 -10.58 20.44 28.80
N LYS A 115 -11.73 19.80 28.88
CA LYS A 115 -11.87 18.52 29.58
C LYS A 115 -11.29 17.40 28.73
N ILE A 116 -10.56 16.51 29.39
CA ILE A 116 -10.05 15.28 28.79
C ILE A 116 -11.18 14.25 28.81
N VAL A 117 -11.69 13.93 27.63
CA VAL A 117 -12.83 13.02 27.45
C VAL A 117 -12.40 11.79 26.66
N ILE A 118 -12.67 10.61 27.21
CA ILE A 118 -12.54 9.34 26.50
C ILE A 118 -13.92 8.92 26.01
N ILE A 119 -13.99 8.46 24.76
CA ILE A 119 -15.20 7.88 24.17
C ILE A 119 -14.92 6.51 23.57
N GLY A 120 -15.95 5.66 23.51
CA GLY A 120 -15.87 4.33 22.89
C GLY A 120 -15.72 3.19 23.90
N GLY A 121 -14.81 2.26 23.62
CA GLY A 121 -14.61 1.04 24.41
C GLY A 121 -14.10 1.27 25.83
N ARG A 122 -14.36 0.31 26.73
CA ARG A 122 -13.81 0.32 28.10
C ARG A 122 -12.36 -0.17 28.13
N VAL A 123 -11.63 0.22 29.17
CA VAL A 123 -10.22 -0.13 29.36
C VAL A 123 -10.08 -1.51 30.00
N GLY A 124 -9.32 -2.41 29.37
CA GLY A 124 -9.02 -3.76 29.86
C GLY A 124 -7.53 -4.08 29.79
N ARG A 125 -7.17 -5.35 30.09
CA ARG A 125 -5.78 -5.84 30.03
C ARG A 125 -5.33 -6.24 28.61
N ASP A 126 -5.97 -5.68 27.59
CA ASP A 126 -5.72 -6.02 26.19
C ASP A 126 -4.49 -5.25 25.68
N GLY A 127 -3.57 -5.94 25.02
CA GLY A 127 -2.44 -5.32 24.31
C GLY A 127 -1.43 -4.59 25.21
N ILE A 128 -1.42 -4.84 26.52
CA ILE A 128 -0.41 -4.27 27.42
C ILE A 128 0.99 -4.73 26.96
N HIS A 129 1.89 -3.77 26.72
CA HIS A 129 3.21 -3.96 26.09
C HIS A 129 3.20 -4.37 24.61
N GLY A 130 2.09 -4.18 23.89
CA GLY A 130 2.00 -4.43 22.45
C GLY A 130 3.08 -3.69 21.65
N ALA A 131 3.25 -2.38 21.91
CA ALA A 131 4.28 -1.56 21.27
C ALA A 131 5.73 -2.00 21.57
N THR A 132 6.00 -2.48 22.78
CA THR A 132 7.31 -3.02 23.16
C THR A 132 7.58 -4.32 22.40
N PHE A 133 6.58 -5.19 22.31
CA PHE A 133 6.70 -6.45 21.58
C PHE A 133 6.84 -6.25 20.07
N SER A 134 6.13 -5.28 19.46
CA SER A 134 6.32 -4.95 18.05
C SER A 134 7.68 -4.35 17.72
N SER A 135 8.41 -3.89 18.75
CA SER A 135 9.77 -3.35 18.65
C SER A 135 10.86 -4.40 18.95
N GLU A 136 10.46 -5.64 19.24
CA GLU A 136 11.36 -6.78 19.47
C GLU A 136 11.24 -7.84 18.36
N ALA A 137 12.26 -8.67 18.22
CA ALA A 137 12.22 -9.80 17.30
C ALA A 137 11.21 -10.86 17.77
N LEU A 138 10.43 -11.43 16.85
CA LEU A 138 9.44 -12.47 17.14
C LEU A 138 10.12 -13.73 17.73
N SER A 139 9.52 -14.29 18.79
CA SER A 139 9.99 -15.51 19.48
C SER A 139 8.84 -16.46 19.89
N GLY A 140 9.17 -17.72 20.16
CA GLY A 140 8.19 -18.77 20.49
C GLY A 140 7.47 -18.66 21.84
N ASN A 141 7.88 -17.73 22.72
CA ASN A 141 7.33 -17.54 24.08
C ASN A 141 6.41 -16.30 24.21
N SER A 142 5.75 -15.91 23.12
CA SER A 142 4.96 -14.68 23.07
C SER A 142 3.71 -14.75 23.97
N PRO A 143 3.50 -13.80 24.92
CA PRO A 143 2.36 -13.79 25.83
C PRO A 143 0.99 -13.71 25.14
N SER A 144 -0.03 -14.36 25.71
CA SER A 144 -1.41 -14.31 25.21
C SER A 144 -2.12 -12.96 25.41
N THR A 145 -1.60 -12.08 26.27
CA THR A 145 -2.12 -10.73 26.53
C THR A 145 -1.95 -9.76 25.35
N ILE A 146 -1.18 -10.16 24.32
CA ILE A 146 -0.93 -9.40 23.09
C ILE A 146 -2.11 -9.49 22.10
N VAL A 147 -3.02 -10.45 22.29
CA VAL A 147 -4.16 -10.66 21.38
C VAL A 147 -5.12 -9.47 21.44
N GLN A 148 -5.15 -8.69 20.36
CA GLN A 148 -6.11 -7.61 20.17
C GLN A 148 -7.44 -8.20 19.64
N ILE A 149 -8.55 -7.81 20.27
CA ILE A 149 -9.90 -8.15 19.82
C ILE A 149 -10.58 -6.84 19.48
N GLY A 150 -10.87 -6.63 18.20
CA GLY A 150 -11.61 -5.46 17.74
C GLY A 150 -13.13 -5.65 17.83
N ASP A 151 -13.83 -4.55 18.01
CA ASP A 151 -15.30 -4.43 17.99
C ASP A 151 -15.74 -3.39 16.93
N PRO A 152 -15.91 -3.80 15.66
CA PRO A 152 -16.23 -2.88 14.57
C PRO A 152 -17.60 -2.18 14.75
N ILE A 153 -18.53 -2.76 15.53
CA ILE A 153 -19.83 -2.14 15.79
C ILE A 153 -19.63 -0.92 16.69
N THR A 154 -18.86 -1.07 17.77
CA THR A 154 -18.50 0.04 18.65
C THR A 154 -17.72 1.10 17.89
N GLN A 155 -16.75 0.72 17.05
CA GLN A 155 -16.01 1.66 16.21
C GLN A 155 -16.93 2.46 15.27
N LYS A 156 -17.96 1.83 14.68
CA LYS A 156 -18.88 2.52 13.78
C LYS A 156 -19.78 3.53 14.52
N LYS A 157 -20.31 3.16 15.69
CA LYS A 157 -21.08 4.08 16.55
C LYS A 157 -20.23 5.28 16.94
N LEU A 158 -19.01 5.01 17.42
CA LEU A 158 -18.00 5.99 17.80
C LEU A 158 -17.69 6.96 16.65
N SER A 159 -17.38 6.45 15.46
CA SER A 159 -17.04 7.25 14.29
C SER A 159 -18.19 8.17 13.88
N ASN A 160 -19.44 7.69 13.87
CA ASN A 160 -20.60 8.53 13.54
C ASN A 160 -20.82 9.64 14.57
N ALA A 161 -20.68 9.33 15.86
CA ALA A 161 -20.85 10.30 16.93
C ALA A 161 -19.76 11.38 16.90
N ALA A 162 -18.51 11.00 16.65
CA ALA A 162 -17.39 11.92 16.54
C ALA A 162 -17.58 12.89 15.36
N LEU A 163 -18.04 12.40 14.19
CA LEU A 163 -18.32 13.25 13.03
C LEU A 163 -19.45 14.27 13.30
N GLU A 164 -20.55 13.85 13.94
CA GLU A 164 -21.63 14.79 14.31
C GLU A 164 -21.15 15.82 15.33
N ALA A 165 -20.35 15.41 16.32
CA ALA A 165 -19.78 16.32 17.31
C ALA A 165 -18.80 17.33 16.69
N ARG A 166 -18.02 16.91 15.68
CA ARG A 166 -17.12 17.77 14.90
C ARG A 166 -17.90 18.83 14.14
N ASP A 167 -18.94 18.43 13.42
CA ASP A 167 -19.72 19.32 12.55
C ASP A 167 -20.48 20.39 13.36
N LEU A 168 -20.75 20.10 14.64
CA LEU A 168 -21.31 21.03 15.61
C LEU A 168 -20.25 21.85 16.39
N GLY A 169 -18.95 21.62 16.15
CA GLY A 169 -17.85 22.32 16.81
C GLY A 169 -17.75 22.04 18.32
N LEU A 170 -18.10 20.82 18.76
CA LEU A 170 -18.22 20.51 20.18
C LEU A 170 -16.89 20.19 20.88
N TYR A 171 -15.81 19.93 20.14
CA TYR A 171 -14.49 19.62 20.69
C TYR A 171 -13.40 20.34 19.90
N ASN A 172 -12.27 20.64 20.54
CA ASN A 172 -11.13 21.30 19.89
C ASN A 172 -10.20 20.28 19.24
N ALA A 173 -9.90 19.16 19.92
CA ALA A 173 -8.95 18.16 19.43
C ALA A 173 -9.43 16.73 19.69
N ILE A 174 -8.93 15.78 18.88
CA ILE A 174 -9.19 14.35 18.99
C ILE A 174 -7.97 13.55 18.55
N THR A 175 -7.67 12.44 19.23
CA THR A 175 -6.68 11.45 18.79
C THR A 175 -7.14 10.03 19.13
N ASP A 176 -6.64 9.03 18.42
CA ASP A 176 -6.93 7.63 18.70
C ASP A 176 -6.10 7.09 19.88
N ASN A 177 -6.61 6.04 20.55
CA ASN A 177 -5.87 5.34 21.58
C ASN A 177 -5.25 4.05 21.01
N GLY A 178 -4.06 4.18 20.43
CA GLY A 178 -3.28 3.06 19.90
C GLY A 178 -2.18 2.57 20.87
N ALA A 179 -0.96 2.47 20.36
CA ALA A 179 0.23 2.06 21.10
C ALA A 179 0.47 2.95 22.34
N GLY A 180 0.66 2.34 23.51
CA GLY A 180 0.81 3.08 24.77
C GLY A 180 -0.47 3.71 25.32
N GLY A 181 -1.62 3.54 24.66
CA GLY A 181 -2.95 3.81 25.22
C GLY A 181 -3.20 5.26 25.64
N LEU A 182 -3.70 5.46 26.87
CA LEU A 182 -3.98 6.79 27.41
C LEU A 182 -2.70 7.59 27.61
N SER A 183 -1.59 6.92 27.94
CA SER A 183 -0.29 7.56 28.13
C SER A 183 0.21 8.28 26.88
N SER A 184 0.11 7.66 25.70
CA SER A 184 0.54 8.29 24.44
C SER A 184 -0.48 9.34 24.01
N SER A 185 -1.75 8.98 23.86
CA SER A 185 -2.79 9.92 23.39
C SER A 185 -2.90 11.21 24.23
N ILE A 186 -2.96 11.11 25.56
CA ILE A 186 -3.05 12.29 26.43
C ILE A 186 -1.71 13.00 26.53
N GLY A 187 -0.60 12.24 26.55
CA GLY A 187 0.75 12.81 26.55
C GLY A 187 0.99 13.68 25.32
N GLU A 188 0.72 13.16 24.12
CA GLU A 188 0.88 13.86 22.84
C GLU A 188 0.01 15.12 22.74
N MET A 189 -1.25 15.04 23.20
CA MET A 189 -2.17 16.17 23.24
C MET A 189 -1.76 17.22 24.30
N GLY A 190 -1.26 16.77 25.45
CA GLY A 190 -1.05 17.57 26.65
C GLY A 190 0.34 18.18 26.80
N LYS A 191 0.94 18.67 25.71
CA LYS A 191 2.30 19.25 25.72
C LYS A 191 2.48 20.39 26.73
N ASP A 192 1.44 21.20 26.91
CA ASP A 192 1.46 22.36 27.79
C ASP A 192 1.11 22.03 29.25
N GLY A 193 0.58 20.83 29.49
CA GLY A 193 0.20 20.33 30.82
C GLY A 193 -1.16 19.62 30.84
N PHE A 194 -1.33 18.72 31.80
CA PHE A 194 -2.60 18.03 32.03
C PHE A 194 -2.70 17.47 33.44
N GLU A 195 -3.94 17.32 33.91
CA GLU A 195 -4.25 16.56 35.12
C GLU A 195 -5.31 15.48 34.82
N VAL A 196 -5.00 14.23 35.16
CA VAL A 196 -5.88 13.07 34.96
C VAL A 196 -6.17 12.36 36.29
N ASP A 197 -7.40 11.90 36.47
CA ASP A 197 -7.82 11.01 37.55
C ASP A 197 -8.25 9.65 36.97
N LEU A 198 -7.40 8.63 37.13
CA LEU A 198 -7.64 7.28 36.61
C LEU A 198 -8.84 6.59 37.27
N SER A 199 -9.28 7.06 38.44
CA SER A 199 -10.45 6.47 39.11
C SER A 199 -11.75 6.69 38.34
N LYS A 200 -11.76 7.64 37.40
CA LYS A 200 -12.92 7.95 36.57
C LYS A 200 -13.02 7.04 35.34
N VAL A 201 -11.91 6.43 34.91
CA VAL A 201 -11.84 5.62 33.68
C VAL A 201 -12.79 4.42 33.76
N LEU A 202 -13.56 4.17 32.69
CA LEU A 202 -14.44 3.02 32.59
C LEU A 202 -13.63 1.75 32.30
N LEU A 203 -13.70 0.75 33.19
CA LEU A 203 -12.93 -0.48 33.10
C LEU A 203 -13.80 -1.67 32.64
N LYS A 204 -13.16 -2.62 31.93
CA LYS A 204 -13.73 -3.95 31.63
C LYS A 204 -13.64 -4.88 32.83
N ASN A 205 -12.55 -4.75 33.60
CA ASN A 205 -12.23 -5.64 34.72
C ASN A 205 -11.89 -4.82 35.96
N ASP A 206 -12.42 -5.24 37.11
CA ASP A 206 -12.02 -4.68 38.39
C ASP A 206 -10.57 -5.04 38.74
N GLY A 207 -9.96 -4.24 39.61
CA GLY A 207 -8.64 -4.51 40.16
C GLY A 207 -7.47 -4.34 39.18
N MET A 208 -7.65 -3.54 38.12
CA MET A 208 -6.53 -3.11 37.28
C MET A 208 -5.60 -2.17 38.05
N ALA A 209 -4.30 -2.41 37.96
CA ALA A 209 -3.30 -1.53 38.52
C ALA A 209 -3.28 -0.21 37.72
N PRO A 210 -2.92 0.93 38.35
CA PRO A 210 -2.97 2.23 37.69
C PRO A 210 -2.16 2.31 36.38
N TRP A 211 -0.98 1.69 36.37
CA TRP A 211 -0.15 1.64 35.16
C TRP A 211 -0.80 0.79 34.05
N GLU A 212 -1.48 -0.31 34.38
CA GLU A 212 -2.23 -1.13 33.41
C GLU A 212 -3.34 -0.31 32.75
N ILE A 213 -4.06 0.52 33.54
CA ILE A 213 -5.09 1.42 33.01
C ILE A 213 -4.48 2.48 32.09
N TRP A 214 -3.34 3.04 32.49
CA TRP A 214 -2.68 4.13 31.78
C TRP A 214 -2.11 3.71 30.42
N ILE A 215 -1.52 2.52 30.32
CA ILE A 215 -0.86 2.03 29.09
C ILE A 215 -1.66 1.01 28.30
N SER A 216 -2.88 0.67 28.74
CA SER A 216 -3.74 -0.31 28.06
C SER A 216 -3.98 0.08 26.61
N GLU A 217 -3.84 -0.89 25.70
CA GLU A 217 -4.07 -0.77 24.25
C GLU A 217 -5.42 -1.42 23.86
N SER A 218 -6.40 -1.43 24.77
CA SER A 218 -7.79 -1.81 24.44
C SER A 218 -8.31 -1.01 23.24
N GLN A 219 -9.00 -1.69 22.33
CA GLN A 219 -9.40 -1.14 21.04
C GLN A 219 -10.64 -0.23 21.13
N GLU A 220 -10.96 0.44 20.01
CA GLU A 220 -12.13 1.31 19.80
C GLU A 220 -12.27 2.47 20.79
N ARG A 221 -11.18 3.17 21.09
CA ARG A 221 -11.18 4.34 21.97
C ARG A 221 -10.55 5.55 21.31
N MET A 222 -11.07 6.72 21.64
CA MET A 222 -10.49 8.01 21.28
C MET A 222 -10.46 8.96 22.48
N THR A 223 -9.42 9.79 22.55
CA THR A 223 -9.27 10.90 23.50
C THR A 223 -9.65 12.21 22.82
N LEU A 224 -10.44 13.05 23.49
CA LEU A 224 -10.88 14.36 23.00
C LEU A 224 -10.62 15.46 24.03
N ALA A 225 -10.33 16.65 23.52
CA ALA A 225 -10.33 17.90 24.26
C ALA A 225 -11.67 18.63 24.06
N VAL A 226 -12.51 18.65 25.07
CA VAL A 226 -13.89 19.16 24.99
C VAL A 226 -14.06 20.37 25.91
N PRO A 227 -14.43 21.56 25.38
CA PRO A 227 -14.77 22.72 26.21
C PRO A 227 -15.86 22.39 27.23
N GLU A 228 -15.72 22.91 28.45
CA GLU A 228 -16.63 22.57 29.57
C GLU A 228 -18.08 22.94 29.25
N GLU A 229 -18.30 24.07 28.59
CA GLU A 229 -19.60 24.55 28.13
C GLU A 229 -20.25 23.63 27.08
N ASN A 230 -19.45 22.89 26.32
CA ASN A 230 -19.93 21.99 25.26
C ASN A 230 -20.24 20.59 25.79
N LEU A 231 -19.76 20.21 26.97
CA LEU A 231 -19.96 18.88 27.56
C LEU A 231 -21.42 18.41 27.60
N PRO A 232 -22.43 19.25 27.96
CA PRO A 232 -23.83 18.80 27.98
C PRO A 232 -24.32 18.34 26.60
N MET A 233 -24.07 19.14 25.57
CA MET A 233 -24.44 18.80 24.19
C MET A 233 -23.62 17.61 23.68
N PHE A 234 -22.32 17.59 23.94
CA PHE A 234 -21.44 16.49 23.57
C PHE A 234 -21.94 15.14 24.12
N LYS A 235 -22.27 15.08 25.41
CA LYS A 235 -22.83 13.87 26.04
C LYS A 235 -24.17 13.46 25.44
N GLN A 236 -25.01 14.42 25.03
CA GLN A 236 -26.28 14.13 24.36
C GLN A 236 -26.06 13.47 22.99
N ILE A 237 -25.10 13.96 22.20
CA ILE A 237 -24.71 13.35 20.91
C ILE A 237 -24.18 11.94 21.13
N MET A 238 -23.27 11.73 22.07
CA MET A 238 -22.71 10.40 22.34
C MET A 238 -23.81 9.42 22.79
N LYS A 239 -24.73 9.85 23.66
CA LYS A 239 -25.88 9.03 24.07
C LYS A 239 -26.81 8.68 22.90
N LYS A 240 -27.06 9.61 21.97
CA LYS A 240 -27.88 9.38 20.77
C LYS A 240 -27.30 8.25 19.90
N HIS A 241 -25.97 8.14 19.83
CA HIS A 241 -25.26 7.11 19.07
C HIS A 241 -24.90 5.86 19.88
N ASP A 242 -25.32 5.78 21.15
CA ASP A 242 -24.98 4.68 22.05
C ASP A 242 -23.45 4.50 22.23
N VAL A 243 -22.75 5.63 22.46
CA VAL A 243 -21.30 5.70 22.71
C VAL A 243 -21.07 6.06 24.18
N GLU A 244 -20.26 5.26 24.89
CA GLU A 244 -19.88 5.57 26.27
C GLU A 244 -18.94 6.79 26.32
N VAL A 245 -19.06 7.59 27.38
CA VAL A 245 -18.29 8.82 27.58
C VAL A 245 -17.73 8.84 28.99
N CYS A 246 -16.45 9.19 29.11
CA CYS A 246 -15.78 9.35 30.38
C CYS A 246 -15.00 10.66 30.43
N VAL A 247 -15.30 11.54 31.39
CA VAL A 247 -14.52 12.76 31.63
C VAL A 247 -13.50 12.47 32.73
N ILE A 248 -12.22 12.43 32.39
CA ILE A 248 -11.17 11.91 33.28
C ILE A 248 -10.24 13.00 33.83
N GLY A 249 -10.27 14.20 33.27
CA GLY A 249 -9.29 15.22 33.58
C GLY A 249 -9.48 16.50 32.81
N GLU A 250 -8.43 17.30 32.77
CA GLU A 250 -8.40 18.60 32.12
C GLU A 250 -6.99 18.90 31.58
N PHE A 251 -6.92 19.47 30.38
CA PHE A 251 -5.70 20.04 29.82
C PHE A 251 -5.46 21.43 30.41
N ASN A 252 -4.20 21.76 30.71
CA ASN A 252 -3.84 23.02 31.32
C ASN A 252 -2.47 23.52 30.85
N GLU A 253 -2.03 24.68 31.33
CA GLU A 253 -0.75 25.32 30.96
C GLU A 253 0.29 25.23 32.10
N SER A 254 0.20 24.21 32.96
CA SER A 254 1.08 24.09 34.13
C SER A 254 2.51 23.67 33.80
N GLY A 255 2.78 23.18 32.58
CA GLY A 255 4.02 22.50 32.21
C GLY A 255 4.17 21.10 32.84
N LYS A 256 3.13 20.59 33.49
CA LYS A 256 3.16 19.33 34.25
C LYS A 256 2.21 18.28 33.71
N ALA A 257 2.68 17.04 33.68
CA ALA A 257 1.88 15.85 33.46
C ALA A 257 1.55 15.20 34.81
N VAL A 258 0.32 15.42 35.30
CA VAL A 258 -0.13 14.93 36.61
C VAL A 258 -1.16 13.81 36.44
N VAL A 259 -0.89 12.64 37.02
CA VAL A 259 -1.85 11.51 37.04
C VAL A 259 -2.15 11.12 38.48
N LYS A 260 -3.44 10.96 38.78
CA LYS A 260 -4.00 10.64 40.10
C LYS A 260 -4.74 9.31 40.10
N CYS A 261 -4.80 8.71 41.28
CA CYS A 261 -5.55 7.49 41.60
C CYS A 261 -6.72 7.78 42.56
N PRO A 262 -7.61 6.80 42.82
CA PRO A 262 -8.69 6.95 43.79
C PRO A 262 -8.21 7.56 45.11
N LYS A 263 -9.02 8.45 45.69
CA LYS A 263 -8.69 9.32 46.85
C LYS A 263 -7.71 10.46 46.55
N GLY A 264 -7.47 10.79 45.27
CA GLY A 264 -6.68 11.95 44.86
C GLY A 264 -5.17 11.78 45.01
N LYS A 265 -4.67 10.56 45.20
CA LYS A 265 -3.23 10.30 45.34
C LYS A 265 -2.54 10.52 44.00
N VAL A 266 -1.62 11.49 43.94
CA VAL A 266 -0.73 11.71 42.79
C VAL A 266 0.25 10.53 42.66
N ILE A 267 0.31 9.95 41.46
CA ILE A 267 1.17 8.80 41.13
C ILE A 267 2.15 9.11 39.99
N MET A 268 1.93 10.20 39.26
CA MET A 268 2.83 10.75 38.25
C MET A 268 2.78 12.27 38.36
N ASP A 269 3.94 12.89 38.40
CA ASP A 269 4.16 14.33 38.38
C ASP A 269 5.53 14.55 37.74
N ILE A 270 5.53 14.83 36.43
CA ILE A 270 6.75 15.10 35.67
C ILE A 270 6.56 16.34 34.80
N GLU A 271 7.65 17.01 34.46
CA GLU A 271 7.63 18.10 33.48
C GLU A 271 7.28 17.54 32.10
N THR A 272 6.39 18.22 31.36
CA THR A 272 6.05 17.83 29.99
C THR A 272 7.26 17.96 29.05
N GLU A 273 8.16 18.93 29.29
CA GLU A 273 9.43 19.07 28.57
C GLU A 273 10.27 17.78 28.67
N PHE A 274 10.40 17.19 29.86
CA PHE A 274 11.13 15.93 30.02
C PHE A 274 10.39 14.76 29.35
N LEU A 275 9.06 14.74 29.43
CA LEU A 275 8.24 13.70 28.79
C LEU A 275 8.42 13.67 27.26
N HIS A 276 8.52 14.84 26.63
CA HIS A 276 8.63 14.96 25.17
C HIS A 276 10.07 14.97 24.66
N ASP A 277 10.98 15.67 25.34
CA ASP A 277 12.34 15.95 24.86
C ASP A 277 13.44 15.25 25.69
N GLY A 278 13.08 14.46 26.70
CA GLY A 278 14.02 13.73 27.56
C GLY A 278 14.65 12.49 26.92
N ASN A 279 14.15 12.02 25.77
CA ASN A 279 14.67 10.83 25.08
C ASN A 279 15.99 11.13 24.33
N PRO A 280 17.11 10.44 24.62
CA PRO A 280 18.39 10.72 23.96
C PRO A 280 18.37 10.38 22.47
N LYS A 281 18.91 11.30 21.65
CA LYS A 281 19.10 11.07 20.21
C LYS A 281 20.27 10.11 19.97
N VAL A 282 20.01 9.00 19.28
CA VAL A 282 21.03 8.02 18.90
C VAL A 282 21.53 8.31 17.49
N HIS A 283 22.86 8.48 17.34
CA HIS A 283 23.50 8.63 16.04
C HIS A 283 24.01 7.26 15.55
N LEU A 284 23.31 6.68 14.58
CA LEU A 284 23.68 5.40 13.98
C LEU A 284 24.63 5.59 12.79
N GLN A 285 25.50 4.61 12.53
CA GLN A 285 26.43 4.62 11.40
C GLN A 285 26.02 3.58 10.36
N THR A 286 26.03 3.98 9.09
CA THR A 286 25.77 3.09 7.95
C THR A 286 27.06 2.51 7.38
N LYS A 287 27.02 1.27 6.88
CA LYS A 287 28.09 0.65 6.10
C LYS A 287 27.56 0.31 4.70
N PRO A 288 28.21 0.77 3.61
CA PRO A 288 27.80 0.41 2.26
C PRO A 288 27.64 -1.10 2.07
N TRP A 289 26.57 -1.49 1.39
CA TRP A 289 26.27 -2.87 1.07
C TRP A 289 26.06 -3.01 -0.44
N SER A 290 26.55 -4.09 -1.01
CA SER A 290 26.30 -4.45 -2.41
C SER A 290 26.29 -5.96 -2.53
N LYS A 291 25.30 -6.52 -3.22
CA LYS A 291 25.33 -7.94 -3.58
C LYS A 291 26.41 -8.17 -4.64
N ALA A 292 27.21 -9.23 -4.46
CA ALA A 292 28.15 -9.66 -5.50
C ALA A 292 27.33 -10.07 -6.75
N PRO A 293 27.78 -9.73 -7.97
CA PRO A 293 27.09 -10.12 -9.20
C PRO A 293 26.93 -11.64 -9.25
N SER A 294 25.74 -12.12 -9.59
CA SER A 294 25.57 -13.55 -9.89
C SER A 294 26.25 -13.85 -11.23
N PRO A 295 26.98 -14.97 -11.38
CA PRO A 295 27.43 -15.38 -12.71
C PRO A 295 26.23 -15.52 -13.64
N PHE A 296 26.36 -15.05 -14.87
CA PHE A 296 25.31 -15.20 -15.89
C PHE A 296 25.06 -16.70 -16.10
N ILE A 297 23.87 -17.17 -15.74
CA ILE A 297 23.46 -18.55 -15.99
C ILE A 297 22.68 -18.55 -17.30
N GLN A 298 23.36 -18.98 -18.37
CA GLN A 298 22.73 -19.26 -19.65
C GLN A 298 21.98 -20.59 -19.50
N VAL A 299 20.66 -20.58 -19.55
CA VAL A 299 19.88 -21.82 -19.61
C VAL A 299 20.19 -22.49 -20.95
N ALA A 300 20.65 -23.73 -20.92
CA ALA A 300 20.91 -24.49 -22.13
C ALA A 300 19.64 -24.59 -22.97
N ASP A 301 19.73 -24.27 -24.27
CA ASP A 301 18.66 -24.47 -25.24
C ASP A 301 18.13 -25.91 -25.15
N GLN A 302 16.94 -26.09 -24.58
CA GLN A 302 16.21 -27.33 -24.70
C GLN A 302 15.44 -27.29 -26.03
N PRO A 303 15.61 -28.29 -26.92
CA PRO A 303 15.12 -28.21 -28.29
C PRO A 303 13.59 -28.16 -28.37
N ALA A 304 13.10 -27.39 -29.34
CA ALA A 304 11.69 -27.21 -29.65
C ALA A 304 10.96 -28.55 -29.92
N SER A 305 9.73 -28.58 -29.43
CA SER A 305 8.66 -29.59 -29.52
C SER A 305 8.76 -30.67 -30.61
N ARG A 306 8.59 -31.93 -30.20
CA ARG A 306 7.93 -32.96 -31.04
C ARG A 306 6.47 -32.53 -31.28
N ALA A 307 6.00 -32.68 -32.51
CA ALA A 307 4.62 -32.35 -32.90
C ALA A 307 3.60 -33.06 -31.99
N GLY A 308 2.74 -32.27 -31.32
CA GLY A 308 1.67 -32.76 -30.42
C GLY A 308 1.80 -32.35 -28.94
N ASN A 309 2.87 -31.68 -28.52
CA ASN A 309 3.02 -31.10 -27.18
C ASN A 309 2.75 -29.57 -27.19
N PRO A 310 2.26 -28.98 -26.07
CA PRO A 310 2.15 -27.53 -25.94
C PRO A 310 3.51 -26.87 -26.20
N SER A 311 3.54 -25.68 -26.82
CA SER A 311 4.84 -25.02 -26.99
C SER A 311 5.43 -24.67 -25.63
N PHE A 312 6.75 -24.63 -25.58
CA PHE A 312 7.48 -24.19 -24.40
C PHE A 312 6.99 -22.84 -23.87
N LEU A 313 6.54 -21.94 -24.76
CA LEU A 313 6.01 -20.63 -24.38
C LEU A 313 4.64 -20.71 -23.70
N GLU A 314 3.76 -21.59 -24.17
CA GLU A 314 2.46 -21.82 -23.54
C GLU A 314 2.63 -22.33 -22.10
N VAL A 315 3.55 -23.28 -21.92
CA VAL A 315 3.91 -23.81 -20.60
C VAL A 315 4.47 -22.71 -19.70
N GLU A 316 5.43 -21.95 -20.20
CA GLU A 316 6.08 -20.88 -19.45
C GLU A 316 5.11 -19.77 -19.02
N LEU A 317 4.20 -19.34 -19.90
CA LEU A 317 3.19 -18.34 -19.54
C LEU A 317 2.18 -18.88 -18.51
N LYS A 318 1.78 -20.16 -18.62
CA LYS A 318 0.94 -20.83 -17.62
C LYS A 318 1.62 -20.87 -16.26
N GLU A 319 2.89 -21.26 -16.22
CA GLU A 319 3.67 -21.28 -14.99
C GLU A 319 3.82 -19.87 -14.40
N MET A 320 4.10 -18.85 -15.22
CA MET A 320 4.17 -17.47 -14.75
C MET A 320 2.83 -16.97 -14.17
N LEU A 321 1.69 -17.29 -14.80
CA LEU A 321 0.36 -16.96 -14.28
C LEU A 321 0.00 -17.73 -13.01
N SER A 322 0.59 -18.91 -12.78
CA SER A 322 0.34 -19.73 -11.58
C SER A 322 1.09 -19.25 -10.34
N ARG A 323 2.13 -18.43 -10.52
CA ARG A 323 2.99 -17.94 -9.43
C ARG A 323 2.17 -17.21 -8.36
N PRO A 324 2.42 -17.45 -7.06
CA PRO A 324 1.63 -16.87 -5.97
C PRO A 324 1.50 -15.35 -6.01
N ASN A 325 2.54 -14.65 -6.49
CA ASN A 325 2.54 -13.19 -6.59
C ASN A 325 1.72 -12.66 -7.78
N ILE A 326 1.48 -13.47 -8.81
CA ILE A 326 0.82 -13.10 -10.07
C ILE A 326 -0.63 -13.58 -10.15
N ARG A 327 -0.88 -14.81 -9.69
CA ARG A 327 -2.19 -15.48 -9.79
C ARG A 327 -3.33 -14.66 -9.19
N SER A 328 -4.57 -15.01 -9.55
CA SER A 328 -5.77 -14.31 -9.04
C SER A 328 -5.80 -14.30 -7.51
N LYS A 329 -6.13 -13.12 -6.96
CA LYS A 329 -6.35 -12.89 -5.53
C LYS A 329 -7.84 -12.69 -5.24
N GLU A 330 -8.71 -13.08 -6.16
CA GLU A 330 -10.17 -12.89 -6.06
C GLU A 330 -10.73 -13.45 -4.75
N PHE A 331 -10.27 -14.63 -4.33
CA PHE A 331 -10.74 -15.27 -3.10
C PHE A 331 -10.57 -14.38 -1.86
N ILE A 332 -9.58 -13.48 -1.85
CA ILE A 332 -9.39 -12.49 -0.78
C ILE A 332 -10.40 -11.37 -0.96
N VAL A 333 -10.50 -10.84 -2.17
CA VAL A 333 -11.33 -9.67 -2.49
C VAL A 333 -12.81 -9.91 -2.20
N VAL A 334 -13.35 -11.08 -2.56
CA VAL A 334 -14.79 -11.41 -2.41
C VAL A 334 -15.23 -11.62 -0.96
N GLN A 335 -14.30 -11.70 -0.01
CA GLN A 335 -14.61 -11.79 1.42
C GLN A 335 -15.00 -10.43 2.02
N TYR A 336 -14.75 -9.33 1.31
CA TYR A 336 -15.00 -7.97 1.77
C TYR A 336 -16.09 -7.28 0.95
N ASP A 337 -16.77 -6.33 1.58
CA ASP A 337 -17.76 -5.49 0.92
C ASP A 337 -17.09 -4.38 0.09
N HIS A 338 -17.61 -4.13 -1.11
CA HIS A 338 -17.16 -3.07 -2.02
C HIS A 338 -18.31 -2.18 -2.53
N GLU A 339 -19.49 -2.28 -1.92
CA GLU A 339 -20.74 -1.68 -2.41
C GLU A 339 -21.39 -0.72 -1.40
N VAL A 340 -21.08 -0.87 -0.12
CA VAL A 340 -21.62 -0.03 0.95
C VAL A 340 -21.39 1.44 0.63
N GLN A 341 -22.46 2.23 0.79
CA GLN A 341 -22.60 3.64 0.39
C GLN A 341 -22.72 3.93 -1.12
N GLY A 342 -22.66 2.92 -1.99
CA GLY A 342 -22.86 3.09 -3.43
C GLY A 342 -21.84 4.04 -4.07
N SER A 343 -20.63 4.11 -3.50
CA SER A 343 -19.61 5.10 -3.86
C SER A 343 -18.58 4.55 -4.86
N SER A 344 -18.51 3.25 -5.10
CA SER A 344 -17.52 2.63 -5.97
C SER A 344 -17.77 2.93 -7.46
N ILE A 345 -16.75 3.46 -8.14
CA ILE A 345 -16.73 3.67 -9.60
C ILE A 345 -15.94 2.55 -10.28
N LEU A 346 -14.67 2.38 -9.90
CA LEU A 346 -13.84 1.24 -10.29
C LEU A 346 -13.55 0.40 -9.05
N LYS A 347 -14.04 -0.84 -9.07
CA LYS A 347 -13.92 -1.81 -7.98
C LYS A 347 -12.58 -2.57 -8.05
N PRO A 348 -12.20 -3.28 -6.98
CA PRO A 348 -11.01 -4.13 -7.02
C PRO A 348 -11.10 -5.26 -8.04
N LEU A 349 -12.27 -5.83 -8.32
CA LEU A 349 -12.50 -6.76 -9.43
C LEU A 349 -13.08 -5.98 -10.62
N GLN A 350 -12.41 -6.07 -11.77
CA GLN A 350 -12.80 -5.35 -12.98
C GLN A 350 -13.07 -6.30 -14.15
N GLY A 351 -13.95 -5.84 -15.04
CA GLY A 351 -14.35 -6.57 -16.24
C GLY A 351 -15.20 -7.81 -15.96
N LYS A 352 -15.65 -8.45 -17.05
CA LYS A 352 -16.42 -9.71 -17.01
C LYS A 352 -15.59 -10.85 -16.42
N GLY A 353 -14.27 -10.85 -16.69
CA GLY A 353 -13.34 -11.85 -16.16
C GLY A 353 -12.93 -11.64 -14.70
N ARG A 354 -13.47 -10.64 -13.99
CA ARG A 354 -13.28 -10.41 -12.55
C ARG A 354 -11.80 -10.39 -12.13
N VAL A 355 -10.99 -9.60 -12.83
CA VAL A 355 -9.54 -9.53 -12.57
C VAL A 355 -9.24 -8.50 -11.49
N CYS A 356 -8.36 -8.86 -10.55
CA CYS A 356 -7.88 -7.95 -9.51
C CYS A 356 -7.11 -6.77 -10.13
N SER A 357 -7.59 -5.57 -9.85
CA SER A 357 -6.93 -4.30 -10.18
C SER A 357 -6.02 -3.83 -9.04
N GLU A 358 -4.94 -3.14 -9.41
CA GLU A 358 -4.02 -2.48 -8.48
C GLU A 358 -4.42 -1.01 -8.19
N ALA A 359 -5.55 -0.56 -8.76
CA ALA A 359 -6.14 0.76 -8.55
C ALA A 359 -7.68 0.70 -8.48
N ILE A 360 -8.24 1.55 -7.63
CA ILE A 360 -9.69 1.71 -7.45
C ILE A 360 -10.08 3.19 -7.54
N VAL A 361 -11.33 3.44 -7.91
CA VAL A 361 -11.91 4.78 -7.97
C VAL A 361 -13.22 4.78 -7.20
N SER A 362 -13.36 5.73 -6.28
CA SER A 362 -14.56 5.93 -5.48
C SER A 362 -15.06 7.37 -5.59
N ARG A 363 -16.36 7.59 -5.43
CA ARG A 363 -17.05 8.88 -5.37
C ARG A 363 -17.60 9.08 -3.94
N PRO A 364 -16.82 9.68 -3.03
CA PRO A 364 -17.24 9.85 -1.64
C PRO A 364 -18.44 10.79 -1.48
N ILE A 365 -18.52 11.82 -2.32
CA ILE A 365 -19.63 12.78 -2.35
C ILE A 365 -20.51 12.46 -3.55
N LEU A 366 -21.65 11.79 -3.30
CA LEU A 366 -22.51 11.28 -4.37
C LEU A 366 -23.09 12.37 -5.30
N SER A 367 -23.23 13.60 -4.80
CA SER A 367 -23.68 14.77 -5.58
C SER A 367 -22.57 15.42 -6.41
N SER A 368 -21.31 15.02 -6.23
CA SER A 368 -20.16 15.56 -6.96
C SER A 368 -19.78 14.64 -8.10
N ASN A 369 -19.32 15.22 -9.20
CA ASN A 369 -18.71 14.45 -10.29
C ASN A 369 -17.23 14.13 -10.03
N LYS A 370 -16.67 14.61 -8.92
CA LYS A 370 -15.30 14.30 -8.51
C LYS A 370 -15.23 12.94 -7.83
N GLY A 371 -14.12 12.25 -8.02
CA GLY A 371 -13.79 11.00 -7.36
C GLY A 371 -12.43 11.03 -6.67
N VAL A 372 -12.09 9.92 -6.03
CA VAL A 372 -10.80 9.66 -5.41
C VAL A 372 -10.26 8.37 -6.01
N VAL A 373 -9.08 8.46 -6.61
CA VAL A 373 -8.33 7.32 -7.11
C VAL A 373 -7.33 6.89 -6.04
N LYS A 374 -7.23 5.59 -5.79
CA LYS A 374 -6.28 4.98 -4.85
C LYS A 374 -5.56 3.85 -5.56
N SER A 375 -4.25 3.76 -5.39
CA SER A 375 -3.43 2.68 -5.95
C SER A 375 -2.26 2.35 -5.02
N GLN A 376 -1.56 1.26 -5.33
CA GLN A 376 -0.43 0.77 -4.55
C GLN A 376 0.72 0.35 -5.46
N GLY A 377 1.93 0.35 -4.90
CA GLY A 377 3.14 -0.21 -5.47
C GLY A 377 4.00 -0.83 -4.38
N PHE A 378 4.43 -2.07 -4.57
CA PHE A 378 5.20 -2.82 -3.59
C PHE A 378 6.58 -3.18 -4.14
N GLY A 379 7.63 -2.79 -3.42
CA GLY A 379 9.02 -3.13 -3.73
C GLY A 379 9.62 -4.04 -2.67
N SER A 380 10.18 -5.18 -3.08
CA SER A 380 10.90 -6.08 -2.17
C SER A 380 12.03 -6.82 -2.89
N SER A 381 11.72 -7.66 -3.89
CA SER A 381 12.71 -8.52 -4.59
C SER A 381 13.90 -7.77 -5.19
N TYR A 382 13.70 -6.55 -5.71
CA TYR A 382 14.78 -5.73 -6.27
C TYR A 382 15.75 -5.20 -5.20
N GLY A 383 15.29 -5.08 -3.95
CA GLY A 383 16.09 -4.61 -2.81
C GLY A 383 17.19 -5.59 -2.39
N GLU A 384 17.13 -6.83 -2.88
CA GLU A 384 18.25 -7.77 -2.81
C GLU A 384 19.42 -7.38 -3.71
N ILE A 385 19.27 -6.41 -4.61
CA ILE A 385 20.38 -5.89 -5.43
C ILE A 385 20.59 -4.41 -5.11
N ASP A 386 19.53 -3.60 -5.20
CA ASP A 386 19.60 -2.16 -4.95
C ASP A 386 18.27 -1.63 -4.38
N THR A 387 18.29 -1.20 -3.11
CA THR A 387 17.09 -0.67 -2.45
C THR A 387 16.70 0.73 -2.92
N TYR A 388 17.60 1.50 -3.54
CA TYR A 388 17.26 2.77 -4.17
C TYR A 388 16.38 2.53 -5.40
N HIS A 389 16.80 1.64 -6.30
CA HIS A 389 16.01 1.29 -7.47
C HIS A 389 14.75 0.49 -7.11
N MET A 390 14.78 -0.33 -6.07
CA MET A 390 13.57 -0.96 -5.50
C MET A 390 12.53 0.08 -5.10
N ALA A 391 12.93 1.09 -4.34
CA ALA A 391 12.03 2.15 -3.88
C ALA A 391 11.53 3.00 -5.05
N ALA A 392 12.40 3.35 -6.00
CA ALA A 392 12.02 4.02 -7.24
C ALA A 392 10.91 3.26 -7.99
N CYS A 393 11.07 1.94 -8.15
CA CYS A 393 10.07 1.09 -8.80
C CYS A 393 8.75 1.03 -8.02
N ALA A 394 8.79 0.95 -6.68
CA ALA A 394 7.58 0.96 -5.86
C ALA A 394 6.80 2.27 -6.02
N ILE A 395 7.51 3.41 -6.04
CA ILE A 395 6.93 4.74 -6.26
C ILE A 395 6.31 4.84 -7.65
N ASP A 396 7.07 4.49 -8.70
CA ASP A 396 6.55 4.51 -10.07
C ASP A 396 5.36 3.56 -10.23
N THR A 397 5.39 2.38 -9.61
CA THR A 397 4.27 1.41 -9.65
C THR A 397 3.00 2.00 -9.06
N ALA A 398 3.08 2.62 -7.88
CA ALA A 398 1.93 3.30 -7.27
C ALA A 398 1.40 4.42 -8.18
N ILE A 399 2.29 5.28 -8.66
CA ILE A 399 1.94 6.42 -9.53
C ILE A 399 1.34 5.95 -10.86
N ARG A 400 1.94 4.97 -11.53
CA ARG A 400 1.46 4.52 -12.84
C ARG A 400 0.14 3.77 -12.74
N ASN A 401 -0.11 3.03 -11.66
CA ASN A 401 -1.41 2.42 -11.39
C ASN A 401 -2.48 3.51 -11.17
N TYR A 402 -2.15 4.57 -10.41
CA TYR A 402 -3.02 5.74 -10.21
C TYR A 402 -3.34 6.43 -11.53
N VAL A 403 -2.30 6.71 -12.34
CA VAL A 403 -2.42 7.36 -13.64
C VAL A 403 -3.24 6.49 -14.59
N ALA A 404 -2.92 5.19 -14.73
CA ALA A 404 -3.62 4.27 -15.62
C ALA A 404 -5.14 4.24 -15.35
N ALA A 405 -5.56 4.32 -14.09
CA ALA A 405 -6.97 4.37 -13.70
C ALA A 405 -7.68 5.72 -13.99
N GLY A 406 -6.95 6.71 -14.50
CA GLY A 406 -7.47 8.05 -14.83
C GLY A 406 -7.04 9.17 -13.87
N GLY A 407 -6.21 8.86 -12.87
CA GLY A 407 -5.70 9.84 -11.92
C GLY A 407 -4.79 10.88 -12.59
N ASN A 408 -4.88 12.14 -12.15
CA ASN A 408 -4.08 13.25 -12.69
C ASN A 408 -2.70 13.30 -12.02
N ILE A 409 -1.62 13.13 -12.80
CA ILE A 409 -0.22 13.16 -12.32
C ILE A 409 0.18 14.49 -11.64
N ASN A 410 -0.57 15.57 -11.89
CA ASN A 410 -0.33 16.86 -11.24
C ASN A 410 -1.12 17.04 -9.94
N HIS A 411 -1.91 16.05 -9.53
CA HIS A 411 -2.73 16.09 -8.32
C HIS A 411 -2.77 14.70 -7.67
N LEU A 412 -1.70 14.34 -6.95
CA LEU A 412 -1.65 13.16 -6.10
C LEU A 412 -0.77 13.42 -4.87
N ALA A 413 -0.94 12.57 -3.87
CA ALA A 413 -0.08 12.45 -2.71
C ALA A 413 0.33 10.98 -2.52
N LEU A 414 1.48 10.78 -1.90
CA LEU A 414 2.03 9.47 -1.60
C LEU A 414 1.99 9.17 -0.10
N LEU A 415 1.98 7.88 0.22
CA LEU A 415 2.24 7.38 1.56
C LEU A 415 3.29 6.27 1.49
N ASP A 416 4.22 6.24 2.44
CA ASP A 416 5.28 5.24 2.52
C ASP A 416 5.10 4.32 3.73
N ASN A 417 5.28 3.02 3.52
CA ASN A 417 5.27 2.03 4.59
C ASN A 417 6.54 1.18 4.50
N PHE A 418 7.51 1.47 5.36
CA PHE A 418 8.78 0.77 5.45
C PHE A 418 8.64 -0.48 6.33
N CYS A 419 8.92 -1.65 5.78
CA CYS A 419 9.10 -2.87 6.55
C CYS A 419 10.56 -3.29 6.46
N TRP A 420 11.29 -3.13 7.56
CA TRP A 420 12.73 -3.34 7.59
C TRP A 420 13.16 -4.30 8.71
N CYS A 421 14.29 -4.93 8.50
CA CYS A 421 14.96 -5.74 9.52
C CYS A 421 15.70 -4.84 10.53
N ASP A 422 16.65 -5.39 11.28
CA ASP A 422 17.33 -4.68 12.37
C ASP A 422 18.04 -3.39 11.89
N ALA A 423 17.57 -2.23 12.36
CA ALA A 423 18.13 -0.92 12.02
C ALA A 423 19.50 -0.65 12.68
N TYR A 424 19.90 -1.45 13.68
CA TYR A 424 21.23 -1.37 14.27
C TYR A 424 22.31 -2.04 13.43
N ASN A 425 21.93 -2.86 12.44
CA ASN A 425 22.88 -3.42 11.50
C ASN A 425 23.32 -2.33 10.48
N PRO A 426 24.61 -1.95 10.42
CA PRO A 426 25.06 -0.85 9.56
C PRO A 426 24.78 -1.04 8.06
N GLU A 427 24.78 -2.29 7.57
CA GLU A 427 24.50 -2.61 6.16
C GLU A 427 23.00 -2.53 5.86
N ARG A 428 22.15 -3.01 6.78
CA ARG A 428 20.69 -2.89 6.64
C ARG A 428 20.23 -1.45 6.78
N LEU A 429 20.85 -0.68 7.67
CA LEU A 429 20.63 0.75 7.80
C LEU A 429 21.06 1.51 6.54
N TRP A 430 22.16 1.09 5.89
CA TRP A 430 22.54 1.64 4.58
C TRP A 430 21.46 1.38 3.53
N GLN A 431 20.93 0.16 3.47
CA GLN A 431 19.84 -0.16 2.55
C GLN A 431 18.59 0.72 2.82
N LEU A 432 18.26 0.96 4.10
CA LEU A 432 17.12 1.82 4.49
C LEU A 432 17.36 3.26 4.03
N LYS A 433 18.57 3.79 4.29
CA LYS A 433 18.99 5.11 3.84
C LYS A 433 18.84 5.26 2.33
N ARG A 434 19.28 4.28 1.55
CA ARG A 434 19.16 4.27 0.08
C ARG A 434 17.71 4.31 -0.40
N ALA A 435 16.81 3.59 0.27
CA ALA A 435 15.38 3.64 -0.04
C ALA A 435 14.76 5.01 0.32
N ALA A 436 15.12 5.59 1.45
CA ALA A 436 14.67 6.94 1.85
C ALA A 436 15.20 8.04 0.91
N GLU A 437 16.45 7.93 0.45
CA GLU A 437 17.03 8.79 -0.60
C GLU A 437 16.18 8.74 -1.88
N ALA A 438 15.79 7.55 -2.33
CA ALA A 438 14.90 7.40 -3.49
C ALA A 438 13.52 8.03 -3.25
N CYS A 439 12.92 7.87 -2.06
CA CYS A 439 11.67 8.55 -1.74
C CYS A 439 11.78 10.07 -1.94
N TYR A 440 12.84 10.70 -1.46
CA TYR A 440 13.07 12.13 -1.68
C TYR A 440 13.25 12.48 -3.17
N ASP A 441 14.14 11.78 -3.88
CA ASP A 441 14.48 12.08 -5.27
C ASP A 441 13.26 11.92 -6.20
N PHE A 442 12.47 10.86 -6.01
CA PHE A 442 11.32 10.58 -6.86
C PHE A 442 10.08 11.41 -6.45
N ALA A 443 9.87 11.70 -5.17
CA ALA A 443 8.82 12.64 -4.75
C ALA A 443 9.04 14.03 -5.35
N THR A 444 10.28 14.53 -5.32
CA THR A 444 10.63 15.83 -5.90
C THR A 444 10.54 15.82 -7.42
N ALA A 445 11.03 14.78 -8.09
CA ALA A 445 10.95 14.66 -9.55
C ALA A 445 9.51 14.52 -10.07
N PHE A 446 8.68 13.72 -9.40
CA PHE A 446 7.24 13.59 -9.68
C PHE A 446 6.40 14.70 -9.05
N LYS A 447 7.01 15.67 -8.35
CA LYS A 447 6.33 16.80 -7.69
C LYS A 447 5.11 16.35 -6.88
N THR A 448 5.26 15.28 -6.13
CA THR A 448 4.20 14.68 -5.31
C THR A 448 4.72 14.51 -3.89
N PRO A 449 4.04 15.07 -2.88
CA PRO A 449 4.48 14.97 -1.50
C PRO A 449 4.15 13.59 -0.91
N PHE A 450 4.97 13.14 0.03
CA PHE A 450 4.57 12.16 1.03
C PHE A 450 3.80 12.90 2.14
N ILE A 451 2.54 12.54 2.36
CA ILE A 451 1.68 13.23 3.36
C ILE A 451 1.50 12.42 4.64
N SER A 452 1.89 11.16 4.63
CA SER A 452 1.82 10.24 5.76
C SER A 452 2.70 9.02 5.47
N GLY A 453 3.09 8.30 6.50
CA GLY A 453 3.84 7.06 6.36
C GLY A 453 3.96 6.32 7.69
N LYS A 454 4.53 5.12 7.63
CA LYS A 454 4.83 4.33 8.81
C LYS A 454 6.08 3.49 8.59
N ASP A 455 6.81 3.24 9.67
CA ASP A 455 7.87 2.27 9.68
C ASP A 455 7.60 1.13 10.66
N SER A 456 8.02 -0.06 10.26
CA SER A 456 8.06 -1.28 11.06
C SER A 456 9.47 -1.81 10.99
N MET A 457 10.25 -1.47 12.02
CA MET A 457 11.64 -1.88 12.18
C MET A 457 11.70 -3.19 12.98
N PHE A 458 12.85 -3.88 12.94
CA PHE A 458 13.08 -5.13 13.67
C PHE A 458 12.30 -6.35 13.19
N ASN A 459 11.90 -6.39 11.92
CA ASN A 459 11.28 -7.57 11.29
C ASN A 459 12.31 -8.71 11.11
N ASN A 460 12.73 -9.32 12.21
CA ASN A 460 13.57 -10.50 12.26
C ASN A 460 12.85 -11.56 13.09
N PHE A 461 12.87 -12.79 12.61
CA PHE A 461 12.52 -13.94 13.42
C PHE A 461 13.77 -14.46 14.12
N LYS A 462 13.69 -14.74 15.43
CA LYS A 462 14.74 -15.44 16.18
C LYS A 462 14.15 -16.73 16.75
N GLY A 463 14.70 -17.86 16.33
CA GLY A 463 14.21 -19.17 16.74
C GLY A 463 15.30 -20.23 16.68
N TYR A 464 14.85 -21.47 16.55
CA TYR A 464 15.71 -22.64 16.43
C TYR A 464 15.32 -23.43 15.18
N ASP A 465 16.28 -24.01 14.49
CA ASP A 465 16.02 -24.94 13.40
C ASP A 465 15.67 -26.35 13.91
N GLU A 466 15.49 -27.29 12.98
CA GLU A 466 15.19 -28.69 13.28
C GLU A 466 16.28 -29.42 14.08
N ASN A 467 17.51 -28.88 14.11
CA ASN A 467 18.65 -29.42 14.86
C ASN A 467 18.81 -28.76 16.24
N GLY A 468 17.95 -27.79 16.58
CA GLY A 468 18.04 -27.02 17.83
C GLY A 468 19.10 -25.92 17.79
N GLU A 469 19.60 -25.56 16.60
CA GLU A 469 20.56 -24.47 16.43
C GLU A 469 19.82 -23.14 16.30
N LYS A 470 20.38 -22.08 16.90
CA LYS A 470 19.76 -20.74 16.83
C LYS A 470 19.81 -20.21 15.40
N VAL A 471 18.64 -19.82 14.88
CA VAL A 471 18.51 -19.19 13.56
C VAL A 471 17.89 -17.80 13.71
N MET A 472 18.42 -16.87 12.92
CA MET A 472 17.82 -15.55 12.71
C MET A 472 17.45 -15.41 11.23
N ILE A 473 16.18 -15.14 10.96
CA ILE A 473 15.65 -14.95 9.61
C ILE A 473 15.23 -13.49 9.47
N PRO A 474 15.99 -12.65 8.76
CA PRO A 474 15.61 -11.27 8.52
C PRO A 474 14.54 -11.20 7.43
N ALA A 475 13.52 -10.35 7.62
CA ALA A 475 12.63 -9.99 6.53
C ALA A 475 13.42 -9.23 5.44
N PRO A 476 13.09 -9.41 4.16
CA PRO A 476 13.68 -8.63 3.10
C PRO A 476 13.29 -7.15 3.25
N PRO A 477 14.21 -6.21 2.95
CA PRO A 477 13.85 -4.81 2.70
C PRO A 477 12.58 -4.71 1.87
N SER A 478 11.54 -4.10 2.43
CA SER A 478 10.23 -4.02 1.78
C SER A 478 9.65 -2.62 1.94
N LEU A 479 9.11 -2.08 0.85
CA LEU A 479 8.51 -0.76 0.81
C LEU A 479 7.16 -0.84 0.08
N LEU A 480 6.09 -0.47 0.77
CA LEU A 480 4.77 -0.29 0.18
C LEU A 480 4.52 1.21 0.02
N ILE A 481 4.31 1.64 -1.23
CA ILE A 481 3.89 3.00 -1.56
C ILE A 481 2.41 3.00 -1.92
N SER A 482 1.64 3.84 -1.26
CA SER A 482 0.27 4.15 -1.65
C SER A 482 0.24 5.47 -2.41
N ALA A 483 -0.59 5.56 -3.45
CA ALA A 483 -0.92 6.84 -4.07
C ALA A 483 -2.42 7.12 -3.93
N ILE A 484 -2.74 8.38 -3.64
CA ILE A 484 -4.11 8.87 -3.50
C ILE A 484 -4.24 10.25 -4.16
N GLY A 485 -5.34 10.51 -4.83
CA GLY A 485 -5.58 11.80 -5.45
C GLY A 485 -7.00 11.95 -5.98
N VAL A 486 -7.37 13.20 -6.26
CA VAL A 486 -8.71 13.56 -6.75
C VAL A 486 -8.75 13.47 -8.27
N ILE A 487 -9.76 12.79 -8.79
CA ILE A 487 -10.13 12.85 -10.21
C ILE A 487 -11.29 13.84 -10.37
N GLU A 488 -11.12 14.84 -11.23
CA GLU A 488 -12.08 15.95 -11.38
C GLU A 488 -13.42 15.51 -12.02
N ASN A 489 -13.38 14.49 -12.88
CA ASN A 489 -14.55 13.87 -13.48
C ASN A 489 -14.37 12.35 -13.45
N ILE A 490 -15.24 11.65 -12.73
CA ILE A 490 -15.26 10.18 -12.65
C ILE A 490 -15.50 9.49 -14.01
N GLU A 491 -16.05 10.19 -15.01
CA GLU A 491 -16.19 9.66 -16.38
C GLU A 491 -14.84 9.46 -17.07
N ASN A 492 -13.77 10.11 -16.57
CA ASN A 492 -12.40 9.89 -17.03
C ASN A 492 -11.74 8.66 -16.37
N ALA A 493 -12.45 7.93 -15.51
CA ALA A 493 -11.92 6.71 -14.91
C ALA A 493 -11.77 5.62 -15.99
N VAL A 494 -10.58 5.04 -16.09
CA VAL A 494 -10.25 4.02 -17.09
C VAL A 494 -10.06 2.69 -16.39
N SER A 495 -10.83 1.68 -16.81
CA SER A 495 -10.69 0.32 -16.27
C SER A 495 -9.73 -0.52 -17.12
N LEU A 496 -9.28 -1.64 -16.54
CA LEU A 496 -8.24 -2.49 -17.14
C LEU A 496 -8.76 -3.44 -18.21
N ASP A 497 -10.06 -3.71 -18.25
CA ASP A 497 -10.68 -4.63 -19.21
C ASP A 497 -10.73 -4.05 -20.62
N VAL A 498 -10.20 -4.79 -21.59
CA VAL A 498 -10.36 -4.48 -23.02
C VAL A 498 -11.84 -4.43 -23.37
N LYS A 499 -12.24 -3.43 -24.16
CA LYS A 499 -13.64 -3.07 -24.37
C LYS A 499 -14.26 -3.79 -25.55
N MET A 500 -13.59 -3.73 -26.70
CA MET A 500 -14.20 -4.19 -27.94
C MET A 500 -13.22 -4.95 -28.85
N PRO A 501 -13.73 -6.00 -29.50
CA PRO A 501 -13.24 -6.42 -30.80
C PRO A 501 -12.97 -5.24 -31.73
N GLY A 502 -11.79 -5.24 -32.32
CA GLY A 502 -11.30 -4.21 -33.21
C GLY A 502 -10.36 -3.22 -32.55
N ASP A 503 -10.41 -3.04 -31.23
CA ASP A 503 -9.54 -2.10 -30.52
C ASP A 503 -8.06 -2.34 -30.84
N LEU A 504 -7.26 -1.30 -30.91
CA LEU A 504 -5.83 -1.40 -31.19
C LEU A 504 -5.04 -1.37 -29.89
N ILE A 505 -4.05 -2.26 -29.76
CA ILE A 505 -3.22 -2.37 -28.55
C ILE A 505 -1.95 -1.53 -28.73
N TYR A 506 -1.62 -0.72 -27.73
CA TYR A 506 -0.40 0.08 -27.70
C TYR A 506 0.34 -0.08 -26.37
N VAL A 507 1.67 -0.14 -26.46
CA VAL A 507 2.57 -0.03 -25.32
C VAL A 507 3.14 1.38 -25.29
N LEU A 508 2.78 2.13 -24.26
CA LEU A 508 3.42 3.41 -23.96
C LEU A 508 4.66 3.15 -23.12
N GLY A 509 5.80 3.74 -23.51
CA GLY A 509 7.08 3.57 -22.82
C GLY A 509 7.97 2.51 -23.47
N THR A 510 9.14 2.28 -22.88
CA THR A 510 10.19 1.44 -23.46
C THR A 510 10.51 0.24 -22.55
N THR A 511 10.62 -0.94 -23.14
CA THR A 511 11.08 -2.14 -22.45
C THR A 511 12.60 -2.20 -22.46
N HIS A 512 13.21 -2.53 -21.33
CA HIS A 512 14.66 -2.64 -21.20
C HIS A 512 15.04 -4.05 -20.76
N ASP A 513 16.32 -4.37 -20.89
CA ASP A 513 16.88 -5.64 -20.46
C ASP A 513 17.08 -5.66 -18.93
N GLU A 514 15.96 -5.76 -18.21
CA GLU A 514 15.87 -5.61 -16.75
C GLU A 514 15.13 -6.81 -16.14
N LEU A 515 15.69 -8.01 -16.31
CA LEU A 515 15.08 -9.25 -15.81
C LEU A 515 15.51 -9.59 -14.38
N SER A 516 16.62 -9.05 -13.87
CA SER A 516 17.11 -9.45 -12.54
C SER A 516 16.08 -9.22 -11.45
N ARG A 517 15.86 -10.26 -10.65
CA ARG A 517 14.89 -10.26 -9.53
C ARG A 517 13.44 -10.03 -9.94
N SER A 518 13.14 -10.08 -11.23
CA SER A 518 11.76 -10.21 -11.73
C SER A 518 11.17 -11.57 -11.38
N GLU A 519 9.85 -11.70 -11.43
CA GLU A 519 9.18 -13.01 -11.29
C GLU A 519 9.69 -14.02 -12.32
N TYR A 520 10.09 -13.54 -13.50
CA TYR A 520 10.61 -14.40 -14.56
C TYR A 520 12.03 -14.87 -14.30
N GLN A 521 12.91 -14.04 -13.74
CA GLN A 521 14.24 -14.50 -13.33
C GLN A 521 14.13 -15.50 -12.17
N LEU A 522 13.20 -15.30 -11.24
CA LEU A 522 12.94 -16.26 -10.16
C LEU A 522 12.34 -17.58 -10.66
N TYR A 523 11.71 -17.58 -11.83
CA TYR A 523 11.19 -18.78 -12.48
C TYR A 523 12.26 -19.49 -13.32
N SER A 524 12.92 -18.75 -14.23
CA SER A 524 13.81 -19.29 -15.26
C SER A 524 15.26 -19.47 -14.80
N GLY A 525 15.67 -18.74 -13.75
CA GLY A 525 17.07 -18.62 -13.35
C GLY A 525 17.92 -17.69 -14.23
N ILE A 526 17.37 -17.13 -15.32
CA ILE A 526 18.09 -16.24 -16.25
C ILE A 526 18.32 -14.88 -15.57
N ASP A 527 19.58 -14.57 -15.26
CA ASP A 527 19.95 -13.36 -14.55
C ASP A 527 20.93 -12.50 -15.36
N ASN A 528 20.60 -11.23 -15.54
CA ASN A 528 21.40 -10.24 -16.28
C ASN A 528 22.04 -9.17 -15.36
N ASN A 529 21.95 -9.36 -14.03
CA ASN A 529 22.31 -8.41 -12.96
C ASN A 529 21.76 -6.97 -13.10
N ASN A 530 20.70 -6.76 -13.89
CA ASN A 530 20.10 -5.45 -14.11
C ASN A 530 18.66 -5.41 -13.57
N VAL A 531 18.46 -4.75 -12.43
CA VAL A 531 17.13 -4.49 -11.87
C VAL A 531 16.43 -3.37 -12.64
N PRO A 532 15.07 -3.34 -12.66
CA PRO A 532 14.33 -2.25 -13.27
C PRO A 532 14.70 -0.87 -12.71
N LYS A 533 14.75 0.14 -13.58
CA LYS A 533 15.04 1.53 -13.22
C LYS A 533 13.95 2.47 -13.69
N VAL A 534 13.84 3.62 -13.02
CA VAL A 534 12.84 4.66 -13.33
C VAL A 534 13.57 5.93 -13.74
N ASP A 535 13.27 6.44 -14.93
CA ASP A 535 13.56 7.82 -15.31
C ASP A 535 12.31 8.68 -15.07
N ALA A 536 12.26 9.30 -13.89
CA ALA A 536 11.10 10.08 -13.46
C ALA A 536 10.74 11.22 -14.44
N LYS A 537 11.73 11.79 -15.15
CA LYS A 537 11.49 12.92 -16.05
C LYS A 537 10.77 12.47 -17.32
N SER A 538 11.17 11.35 -17.91
CA SER A 538 10.46 10.78 -19.07
C SER A 538 9.12 10.16 -18.65
N ALA A 539 9.07 9.47 -17.52
CA ALA A 539 7.85 8.90 -16.95
C ALA A 539 6.77 9.96 -16.73
N ARG A 540 7.11 11.07 -16.07
CA ARG A 540 6.17 12.18 -15.83
C ARG A 540 5.58 12.72 -17.13
N LYS A 541 6.42 12.97 -18.14
CA LYS A 541 5.96 13.46 -19.46
C LYS A 541 5.02 12.46 -20.15
N LEU A 542 5.31 11.16 -20.03
CA LEU A 542 4.44 10.11 -20.54
C LEU A 542 3.08 10.15 -19.83
N TYR A 543 3.07 10.24 -18.50
CA TYR A 543 1.84 10.31 -17.70
C TYR A 543 1.02 11.56 -17.98
N GLU A 544 1.66 12.73 -18.18
CA GLU A 544 0.99 13.97 -18.59
C GLU A 544 0.30 13.82 -19.96
N ARG A 545 0.99 13.20 -20.93
CA ARG A 545 0.42 12.89 -22.26
C ARG A 545 -0.71 11.88 -22.19
N TYR A 546 -0.57 10.85 -21.37
CA TYR A 546 -1.61 9.85 -21.15
C TYR A 546 -2.87 10.47 -20.51
N ASN A 547 -2.70 11.34 -19.49
CA ASN A 547 -3.82 12.09 -18.91
C ASN A 547 -4.51 12.98 -19.93
N GLN A 548 -3.77 13.57 -20.88
CA GLN A 548 -4.38 14.32 -21.97
C GLN A 548 -5.16 13.41 -22.93
N ALA A 549 -4.60 12.24 -23.30
CA ALA A 549 -5.29 11.29 -24.17
C ALA A 549 -6.61 10.76 -23.57
N ILE A 550 -6.69 10.61 -22.24
CA ILE A 550 -7.96 10.31 -21.57
C ILE A 550 -8.96 11.44 -21.76
N LYS A 551 -8.55 12.69 -21.51
CA LYS A 551 -9.42 13.87 -21.69
C LYS A 551 -9.93 14.02 -23.12
N ASP A 552 -9.12 13.61 -24.08
CA ASP A 552 -9.47 13.64 -25.51
C ASP A 552 -10.35 12.44 -25.93
N GLY A 553 -10.69 11.53 -25.01
CA GLY A 553 -11.53 10.36 -25.29
C GLY A 553 -10.85 9.28 -26.15
N ILE A 554 -9.52 9.25 -26.16
CA ILE A 554 -8.74 8.34 -27.03
C ILE A 554 -8.64 6.94 -26.39
N ILE A 555 -8.40 6.88 -25.09
CA ILE A 555 -8.10 5.66 -24.34
C ILE A 555 -9.39 4.89 -24.03
N ALA A 556 -9.47 3.63 -24.46
CA ALA A 556 -10.59 2.73 -24.19
C ALA A 556 -10.39 1.88 -22.93
N SER A 557 -9.19 1.34 -22.74
CA SER A 557 -8.78 0.63 -21.52
C SER A 557 -7.29 0.82 -21.25
N ALA A 558 -6.87 0.59 -20.01
CA ALA A 558 -5.46 0.67 -19.64
C ALA A 558 -5.09 -0.22 -18.45
N ILE A 559 -3.91 -0.82 -18.53
CA ILE A 559 -3.26 -1.53 -17.42
C ILE A 559 -1.78 -1.16 -17.39
N ALA A 560 -1.24 -0.92 -16.19
CA ALA A 560 0.19 -0.73 -16.03
C ALA A 560 0.88 -2.10 -15.86
N PRO A 561 1.88 -2.44 -16.70
CA PRO A 561 2.72 -3.61 -16.47
C PRO A 561 3.36 -3.60 -15.07
N ASN A 562 3.41 -4.76 -14.44
CA ASN A 562 3.93 -4.95 -13.09
C ASN A 562 4.66 -6.31 -13.02
N LEU A 563 4.59 -7.02 -11.90
CA LEU A 563 5.16 -8.35 -11.73
C LEU A 563 4.80 -9.30 -12.89
N GLY A 564 5.83 -9.94 -13.45
CA GLY A 564 5.73 -10.80 -14.63
C GLY A 564 5.71 -10.08 -15.98
N GLY A 565 5.78 -8.74 -16.00
CA GLY A 565 6.02 -7.96 -17.20
C GLY A 565 4.81 -7.74 -18.11
N LEU A 566 5.10 -7.35 -19.34
CA LEU A 566 4.13 -6.88 -20.32
C LEU A 566 3.10 -7.96 -20.70
N ILE A 567 3.56 -9.20 -20.89
CA ILE A 567 2.68 -10.29 -21.34
C ILE A 567 1.65 -10.66 -20.27
N ILE A 568 2.03 -10.59 -19.00
CA ILE A 568 1.12 -10.85 -17.87
C ILE A 568 0.09 -9.73 -17.74
N ALA A 569 0.50 -8.48 -17.95
CA ALA A 569 -0.43 -7.35 -17.96
C ALA A 569 -1.45 -7.46 -19.11
N LEU A 570 -0.99 -7.81 -20.31
CA LEU A 570 -1.87 -8.06 -21.45
C LEU A 570 -2.84 -9.21 -21.17
N ALA A 571 -2.34 -10.35 -20.67
CA ALA A 571 -3.18 -11.50 -20.32
C ALA A 571 -4.26 -11.11 -19.30
N LYS A 572 -3.90 -10.35 -18.25
CA LYS A 572 -4.87 -9.84 -17.26
C LYS A 572 -5.93 -8.94 -17.90
N SER A 573 -5.54 -8.02 -18.77
CA SER A 573 -6.46 -7.10 -19.45
C SER A 573 -7.43 -7.83 -20.39
N LEU A 574 -6.92 -8.82 -21.13
CA LEU A 574 -7.70 -9.69 -22.02
C LEU A 574 -8.68 -10.57 -21.25
N ILE A 575 -8.23 -11.21 -20.16
CA ILE A 575 -9.11 -12.01 -19.29
C ILE A 575 -10.22 -11.12 -18.73
N ALA A 576 -9.90 -9.92 -18.24
CA ALA A 576 -10.89 -9.01 -17.71
C ALA A 576 -11.94 -8.60 -18.76
N GLY A 577 -11.51 -8.39 -20.01
CA GLY A 577 -12.40 -8.10 -21.14
C GLY A 577 -13.19 -9.31 -21.67
N ASP A 578 -12.77 -10.54 -21.31
CA ASP A 578 -13.20 -11.80 -21.95
C ASP A 578 -12.97 -11.78 -23.48
N LEU A 579 -11.75 -11.35 -23.87
CA LEU A 579 -11.33 -11.17 -25.26
C LEU A 579 -9.95 -11.79 -25.53
N GLY A 580 -9.62 -11.98 -26.81
CA GLY A 580 -8.29 -12.38 -27.29
C GLY A 580 -7.57 -11.26 -28.04
N ALA A 581 -6.31 -11.48 -28.40
CA ALA A 581 -5.54 -10.57 -29.24
C ALA A 581 -4.51 -11.29 -30.10
N GLU A 582 -4.24 -10.74 -31.27
CA GLU A 582 -3.04 -11.01 -32.05
C GLU A 582 -1.99 -9.94 -31.74
N ILE A 583 -0.76 -10.36 -31.42
CA ILE A 583 0.32 -9.45 -31.06
C ILE A 583 1.58 -9.74 -31.87
N ASP A 584 2.22 -8.67 -32.34
CA ASP A 584 3.55 -8.72 -32.92
C ASP A 584 4.54 -8.10 -31.93
N LEU A 585 5.38 -8.94 -31.31
CA LEU A 585 6.36 -8.50 -30.32
C LEU A 585 7.46 -7.63 -30.94
N SER A 586 7.70 -7.72 -32.24
CA SER A 586 8.74 -6.92 -32.93
C SER A 586 8.41 -5.42 -32.94
N LEU A 587 7.14 -5.08 -32.72
CA LEU A 587 6.66 -3.71 -32.64
C LEU A 587 6.80 -3.09 -31.24
N VAL A 588 7.13 -3.88 -30.21
CA VAL A 588 7.29 -3.37 -28.85
C VAL A 588 8.57 -2.53 -28.75
N PRO A 589 8.50 -1.28 -28.26
CA PRO A 589 9.69 -0.45 -28.10
C PRO A 589 10.67 -1.09 -27.12
N ILE A 590 11.89 -1.35 -27.60
CA ILE A 590 12.96 -1.93 -26.81
C ILE A 590 14.18 -1.00 -26.76
N GLY A 591 14.74 -0.84 -25.57
CA GLY A 591 16.01 -0.15 -25.35
C GLY A 591 17.19 -0.95 -25.92
N LYS A 592 18.39 -0.37 -25.83
CA LYS A 592 19.61 -1.07 -26.25
C LYS A 592 19.83 -2.32 -25.37
N THR A 593 20.01 -3.48 -26.00
CA THR A 593 20.41 -4.73 -25.33
C THR A 593 21.46 -5.46 -26.16
N GLN A 594 22.32 -6.22 -25.47
CA GLN A 594 23.29 -7.13 -26.09
C GLN A 594 22.76 -8.58 -26.13
N ASN A 595 21.64 -8.86 -25.46
CA ASN A 595 21.06 -10.19 -25.29
C ASN A 595 20.00 -10.48 -26.36
N THR A 596 20.41 -10.57 -27.62
CA THR A 596 19.49 -10.79 -28.76
C THR A 596 18.81 -12.16 -28.72
N ASP A 597 19.46 -13.17 -28.13
CA ASP A 597 18.95 -14.55 -28.13
C ASP A 597 17.70 -14.73 -27.27
N ILE A 598 17.53 -13.88 -26.24
CA ILE A 598 16.38 -13.89 -25.33
C ILE A 598 15.49 -12.65 -25.48
N ILE A 599 15.60 -11.94 -26.61
CA ILE A 599 14.90 -10.67 -26.83
C ILE A 599 13.40 -10.77 -26.61
N ASN A 600 12.77 -11.87 -27.04
CA ASN A 600 11.35 -12.11 -26.83
C ASN A 600 11.03 -12.29 -25.35
N LYS A 601 11.89 -12.96 -24.57
CA LYS A 601 11.70 -13.10 -23.11
C LYS A 601 11.83 -11.75 -22.41
N ILE A 602 12.80 -10.93 -22.82
CA ILE A 602 12.96 -9.56 -22.31
C ILE A 602 11.68 -8.75 -22.59
N ILE A 603 11.19 -8.74 -23.84
CA ILE A 603 9.98 -8.02 -24.24
C ILE A 603 8.77 -8.47 -23.41
N MET A 604 8.58 -9.78 -23.27
CA MET A 604 7.42 -10.35 -22.59
C MET A 604 7.46 -10.14 -21.08
N PHE A 605 8.60 -10.43 -20.46
CA PHE A 605 8.68 -10.65 -19.02
C PHE A 605 9.50 -9.63 -18.24
N SER A 606 10.22 -8.72 -18.93
CA SER A 606 10.87 -7.62 -18.21
C SER A 606 9.84 -6.80 -17.46
N GLU A 607 10.17 -6.52 -16.21
CA GLU A 607 9.39 -5.67 -15.30
C GLU A 607 9.83 -4.21 -15.42
N SER A 608 10.34 -3.77 -16.59
CA SER A 608 10.65 -2.36 -16.85
C SER A 608 9.49 -1.44 -16.47
N GLN A 609 9.86 -0.37 -15.78
CA GLN A 609 8.94 0.60 -15.18
C GLN A 609 8.48 1.65 -16.20
N SER A 610 7.56 2.51 -15.79
CA SER A 610 7.07 3.64 -16.59
C SER A 610 6.46 3.26 -17.94
N ARG A 611 5.78 2.10 -17.98
CA ARG A 611 5.00 1.63 -19.11
C ARG A 611 3.51 1.59 -18.78
N ILE A 612 2.68 1.82 -19.80
CA ILE A 612 1.24 1.62 -19.73
C ILE A 612 0.81 0.88 -21.00
N LEU A 613 0.12 -0.23 -20.85
CA LEU A 613 -0.55 -0.92 -21.94
C LEU A 613 -1.95 -0.32 -22.08
N VAL A 614 -2.28 0.16 -23.27
CA VAL A 614 -3.58 0.81 -23.54
C VAL A 614 -4.25 0.18 -24.75
N THR A 615 -5.57 0.28 -24.78
CA THR A 615 -6.35 0.04 -26.00
C THR A 615 -7.02 1.31 -26.47
N ILE A 616 -7.19 1.45 -27.79
CA ILE A 616 -7.91 2.57 -28.41
C ILE A 616 -8.84 2.05 -29.51
N ALA A 617 -9.95 2.75 -29.77
CA ALA A 617 -10.80 2.43 -30.91
C ALA A 617 -10.05 2.71 -32.24
N PRO A 618 -10.22 1.91 -33.31
CA PRO A 618 -9.53 2.12 -34.60
C PRO A 618 -9.71 3.51 -35.21
N GLN A 619 -10.88 4.12 -35.02
CA GLN A 619 -11.18 5.47 -35.49
C GLN A 619 -10.33 6.57 -34.83
N ASN A 620 -9.76 6.28 -33.66
CA ASN A 620 -8.85 7.18 -32.94
C ASN A 620 -7.39 7.01 -33.39
N GLN A 621 -7.10 6.07 -34.29
CA GLN A 621 -5.77 5.89 -34.87
C GLN A 621 -5.46 7.06 -35.82
N GLN A 622 -4.40 7.83 -35.53
CA GLN A 622 -3.86 8.81 -36.47
C GLN A 622 -2.73 8.17 -37.30
N SER A 623 -2.51 8.65 -38.53
CA SER A 623 -1.59 8.01 -39.50
C SER A 623 -0.11 8.00 -39.10
N GLU A 624 0.27 8.73 -38.04
CA GLU A 624 1.67 8.85 -37.56
C GLU A 624 1.93 8.14 -36.22
N THR A 625 0.96 7.42 -35.65
CA THR A 625 1.18 6.72 -34.37
C THR A 625 1.91 5.39 -34.59
N VAL A 626 3.17 5.31 -34.18
CA VAL A 626 3.95 4.06 -34.13
C VAL A 626 3.23 3.08 -33.21
N SER A 627 2.66 2.02 -33.79
CA SER A 627 1.89 0.98 -33.11
C SER A 627 2.78 -0.10 -32.51
N ALA A 628 2.45 -0.53 -31.29
CA ALA A 628 3.06 -1.68 -30.62
C ALA A 628 1.95 -2.67 -30.25
N GLY A 629 1.40 -3.35 -31.27
CA GLY A 629 0.29 -4.31 -31.11
C GLY A 629 -0.70 -4.27 -32.27
N TYR A 630 -1.25 -5.44 -32.61
CA TYR A 630 -2.26 -5.62 -33.65
C TYR A 630 -3.67 -5.44 -33.06
N LYS A 631 -4.69 -5.67 -33.90
CA LYS A 631 -6.11 -5.50 -33.63
C LYS A 631 -6.62 -6.52 -32.60
N VAL A 632 -7.45 -6.08 -31.65
CA VAL A 632 -8.29 -6.92 -30.79
C VAL A 632 -9.33 -7.58 -31.70
N GLU A 633 -9.73 -8.82 -31.46
CA GLU A 633 -10.60 -9.53 -32.39
C GLU A 633 -11.89 -10.02 -31.73
N GLU A 634 -12.96 -10.11 -32.54
CA GLU A 634 -14.28 -10.59 -32.09
C GLU A 634 -14.21 -12.09 -31.78
N LYS A 635 -13.41 -12.77 -32.60
CA LYS A 635 -12.88 -14.11 -32.42
C LYS A 635 -11.54 -14.21 -33.15
N GLY A 636 -10.49 -13.79 -32.46
CA GLY A 636 -9.11 -14.21 -32.69
C GLY A 636 -8.76 -15.09 -31.51
N LEU A 637 -8.72 -16.40 -31.66
CA LEU A 637 -7.69 -17.02 -32.49
C LEU A 637 -8.22 -18.37 -33.04
N LEU A 638 -7.68 -18.88 -34.16
CA LEU A 638 -8.06 -20.13 -34.86
C LEU A 638 -6.88 -21.12 -34.89
N VAL A 639 -7.08 -22.40 -34.51
CA VAL A 639 -6.17 -23.56 -34.70
C VAL A 639 -7.06 -24.81 -34.80
N GLU A 640 -6.61 -25.80 -35.57
CA GLU A 640 -7.45 -26.84 -36.13
C GLU A 640 -7.53 -28.13 -35.30
N HIS A 641 -8.77 -28.58 -35.09
CA HIS A 641 -9.31 -29.95 -35.17
C HIS A 641 -8.67 -31.10 -34.36
N PHE A 642 -9.40 -31.58 -33.34
CA PHE A 642 -9.32 -32.97 -32.87
C PHE A 642 -10.74 -33.59 -32.84
N ASP A 643 -10.95 -34.65 -33.61
CA ASP A 643 -12.26 -35.29 -33.84
C ASP A 643 -12.67 -36.18 -32.65
N VAL A 644 -13.50 -35.62 -31.77
CA VAL A 644 -14.07 -36.26 -30.57
C VAL A 644 -15.14 -37.32 -30.91
N GLY A 645 -15.61 -37.40 -32.16
CA GLY A 645 -16.55 -38.42 -32.60
C GLY A 645 -15.99 -39.84 -32.48
N LYS A 646 -14.66 -40.00 -32.63
CA LYS A 646 -13.97 -41.30 -32.45
C LYS A 646 -13.76 -41.69 -30.99
N ALA A 647 -13.60 -40.72 -30.09
CA ALA A 647 -13.36 -41.00 -28.67
C ALA A 647 -14.66 -41.39 -27.91
N ASN A 648 -15.80 -40.87 -28.36
CA ASN A 648 -17.11 -41.14 -27.75
C ASN A 648 -17.64 -42.58 -27.91
N ASN A 649 -17.05 -43.39 -28.79
CA ASN A 649 -17.40 -44.80 -28.94
C ASN A 649 -16.75 -45.73 -27.90
N LEU A 650 -15.95 -45.19 -26.97
CA LEU A 650 -15.17 -45.97 -26.00
C LEU A 650 -15.71 -45.97 -24.57
N LEU A 651 -16.83 -45.29 -24.27
CA LEU A 651 -17.33 -45.15 -22.89
C LEU A 651 -18.69 -45.84 -22.69
N SER A 652 -18.77 -46.59 -21.58
CA SER A 652 -19.90 -47.46 -21.23
C SER A 652 -21.15 -46.65 -20.81
N SER A 653 -22.32 -47.27 -20.93
CA SER A 653 -23.61 -46.66 -20.59
C SER A 653 -23.81 -46.42 -19.10
N GLU A 654 -23.01 -47.07 -18.25
CA GLU A 654 -23.09 -46.98 -16.79
C GLU A 654 -22.38 -45.73 -16.27
N ASP A 655 -21.23 -45.39 -16.89
CA ASP A 655 -20.51 -44.13 -16.63
C ASP A 655 -21.33 -42.90 -17.04
N LYS A 656 -22.20 -43.05 -18.05
CA LYS A 656 -23.12 -41.99 -18.52
C LYS A 656 -24.25 -41.70 -17.53
N GLN A 657 -24.62 -42.64 -16.66
CA GLN A 657 -25.70 -42.43 -15.68
C GLN A 657 -25.20 -41.79 -14.38
N ILE A 658 -23.95 -42.01 -13.99
CA ILE A 658 -23.34 -41.45 -12.76
C ILE A 658 -23.06 -39.95 -12.91
N LEU A 659 -22.75 -39.48 -14.13
CA LEU A 659 -22.43 -38.08 -14.45
C LEU A 659 -23.65 -37.12 -14.48
N ALA A 660 -24.88 -37.61 -14.36
CA ALA A 660 -26.05 -36.89 -14.86
C ALA A 660 -26.79 -35.96 -13.89
N LYS A 661 -26.46 -35.82 -12.59
CA LYS A 661 -27.43 -35.27 -11.62
C LYS A 661 -27.20 -33.95 -10.87
N GLU A 662 -26.01 -33.43 -10.59
CA GLU A 662 -25.93 -32.23 -9.70
C GLU A 662 -24.89 -31.14 -10.07
N ILE A 663 -24.34 -31.14 -11.30
CA ILE A 663 -23.43 -30.09 -11.82
C ILE A 663 -24.09 -29.36 -13.01
N LYS A 664 -25.39 -29.07 -12.91
CA LYS A 664 -26.23 -28.86 -14.10
C LYS A 664 -26.75 -27.44 -14.34
N THR A 665 -26.23 -26.39 -13.68
CA THR A 665 -26.75 -25.04 -13.96
C THR A 665 -25.71 -23.97 -14.28
N GLU A 666 -24.47 -24.05 -13.77
CA GLU A 666 -23.39 -23.10 -14.13
C GLU A 666 -22.41 -23.64 -15.19
N ARG A 667 -22.06 -24.94 -15.15
CA ARG A 667 -21.22 -25.57 -16.20
C ARG A 667 -21.93 -25.67 -17.55
N GLN A 668 -23.26 -25.83 -17.56
CA GLN A 668 -24.03 -25.83 -18.81
C GLN A 668 -24.02 -24.46 -19.50
N LEU A 669 -24.04 -23.36 -18.72
CA LEU A 669 -23.90 -22.01 -19.27
C LEU A 669 -22.49 -21.76 -19.81
N LEU A 670 -21.44 -22.28 -19.16
CA LEU A 670 -20.04 -22.14 -19.62
C LEU A 670 -19.71 -23.03 -20.84
N GLU A 671 -20.30 -24.23 -20.94
CA GLU A 671 -20.19 -25.11 -22.11
C GLU A 671 -21.06 -24.64 -23.30
N GLU A 672 -22.22 -24.03 -23.05
CA GLU A 672 -23.01 -23.35 -24.08
C GLU A 672 -22.32 -22.06 -24.56
N GLN A 673 -21.65 -21.34 -23.64
CA GLN A 673 -20.78 -20.21 -23.97
C GLN A 673 -19.52 -20.63 -24.73
N ASP A 674 -18.90 -21.78 -24.45
CA ASP A 674 -17.76 -22.28 -25.25
C ASP A 674 -18.20 -22.71 -26.67
N LYS A 675 -19.46 -23.13 -26.84
CA LYS A 675 -20.08 -23.37 -28.16
C LYS A 675 -20.46 -22.09 -28.89
N GLU A 676 -20.83 -21.02 -28.18
CA GLU A 676 -21.16 -19.72 -28.78
C GLU A 676 -19.94 -18.80 -28.98
N LEU A 677 -18.89 -18.89 -28.14
CA LEU A 677 -17.85 -17.86 -27.98
C LEU A 677 -16.39 -18.34 -28.28
N GLY A 678 -16.07 -19.65 -28.31
CA GLY A 678 -14.77 -20.22 -28.74
C GLY A 678 -13.56 -20.06 -27.79
N LEU A 679 -12.49 -20.87 -27.90
CA LEU A 679 -11.33 -20.96 -26.96
C LEU A 679 -10.29 -19.80 -27.08
N ILE A 680 -9.51 -19.53 -26.02
CA ILE A 680 -8.42 -18.51 -25.97
C ILE A 680 -7.18 -19.01 -26.71
N LYS A 681 -6.39 -18.16 -27.39
CA LYS A 681 -5.07 -18.61 -27.85
C LYS A 681 -3.95 -17.55 -27.83
N ILE A 682 -2.69 -18.03 -27.77
CA ILE A 682 -1.45 -17.24 -27.68
C ILE A 682 -0.40 -17.85 -28.61
N ASN A 683 0.18 -17.08 -29.54
CA ASN A 683 1.18 -17.53 -30.54
C ASN A 683 0.81 -18.84 -31.27
N GLY A 684 -0.49 -19.06 -31.56
CA GLY A 684 -0.98 -20.28 -32.20
C GLY A 684 -1.29 -21.45 -31.27
N HIS A 685 -1.50 -21.23 -29.96
CA HIS A 685 -1.80 -22.29 -28.97
C HIS A 685 -3.15 -22.09 -28.24
N GLU A 686 -4.06 -23.08 -28.25
CA GLU A 686 -5.43 -22.96 -27.67
C GLU A 686 -5.61 -23.35 -26.19
N LEU A 687 -6.53 -22.65 -25.49
CA LEU A 687 -6.81 -22.71 -24.05
C LEU A 687 -8.33 -22.61 -23.76
N SER A 688 -8.91 -23.55 -22.98
CA SER A 688 -10.35 -23.61 -22.66
C SER A 688 -10.78 -22.71 -21.48
N ARG A 689 -11.98 -22.09 -21.58
CA ARG A 689 -12.58 -21.32 -20.46
C ARG A 689 -12.96 -22.19 -19.28
N VAL A 690 -13.47 -23.41 -19.53
CA VAL A 690 -13.70 -24.41 -18.47
C VAL A 690 -12.40 -24.78 -17.76
N GLN A 691 -11.27 -24.84 -18.48
CA GLN A 691 -9.96 -25.08 -17.85
C GLN A 691 -9.48 -23.88 -17.03
N LEU A 692 -9.61 -22.64 -17.53
CA LEU A 692 -9.25 -21.42 -16.78
C LEU A 692 -10.10 -21.23 -15.51
N TYR A 693 -11.39 -21.58 -15.56
CA TYR A 693 -12.28 -21.57 -14.40
C TYR A 693 -11.93 -22.67 -13.39
N ASP A 694 -11.70 -23.92 -13.85
CA ASP A 694 -11.30 -25.03 -12.98
C ASP A 694 -9.91 -24.81 -12.32
N PHE A 695 -9.03 -23.96 -12.87
CA PHE A 695 -7.75 -23.61 -12.24
C PHE A 695 -7.84 -22.49 -11.19
N GLY A 696 -8.94 -21.73 -11.16
CA GLY A 696 -9.33 -20.89 -10.01
C GLY A 696 -9.96 -21.69 -8.87
N THR A 697 -10.38 -22.93 -9.12
CA THR A 697 -11.11 -23.78 -8.17
C THR A 697 -10.49 -25.15 -7.89
N LYS A 698 -9.20 -25.38 -8.20
CA LYS A 698 -8.48 -26.54 -7.64
C LYS A 698 -8.02 -26.28 -6.21
N ILE A 699 -8.99 -26.30 -5.30
CA ILE A 699 -8.80 -27.07 -4.08
C ILE A 699 -8.74 -28.53 -4.55
N ASN A 700 -7.60 -29.20 -4.36
CA ASN A 700 -7.61 -30.66 -4.40
C ASN A 700 -8.55 -31.13 -3.30
N VAL A 701 -9.77 -31.48 -3.68
CA VAL A 701 -10.66 -32.30 -2.85
C VAL A 701 -10.38 -33.75 -3.25
N GLU A 702 -9.29 -34.31 -2.72
CA GLU A 702 -9.26 -35.74 -2.47
C GLU A 702 -9.74 -35.96 -1.03
N GLY A 703 -10.99 -36.41 -0.90
CA GLY A 703 -11.63 -36.72 0.37
C GLY A 703 -12.78 -35.79 0.72
N SER A 704 -13.94 -36.40 0.98
CA SER A 704 -15.24 -35.86 1.42
C SER A 704 -15.31 -34.38 1.85
N VAL A 705 -16.11 -33.61 1.13
CA VAL A 705 -16.68 -32.26 1.39
C VAL A 705 -16.50 -31.70 2.82
N PRO A 706 -15.92 -30.49 2.99
CA PRO A 706 -16.08 -29.73 4.23
C PRO A 706 -17.50 -29.15 4.29
N LEU A 707 -18.21 -29.46 5.37
CA LEU A 707 -19.48 -28.81 5.71
C LEU A 707 -19.21 -27.31 5.99
N LEU A 708 -19.82 -26.42 5.20
CA LEU A 708 -19.88 -24.99 5.51
C LEU A 708 -20.72 -24.81 6.78
N ILE A 709 -20.06 -24.51 7.90
CA ILE A 709 -20.74 -24.12 9.14
C ILE A 709 -21.19 -22.67 8.97
N ASN A 710 -22.48 -22.49 8.73
CA ASN A 710 -23.16 -21.20 8.77
C ASN A 710 -23.04 -20.61 10.20
N ALA A 711 -22.84 -19.29 10.32
CA ALA A 711 -22.83 -18.54 11.59
C ALA A 711 -24.09 -18.75 12.47
N ASN A 712 -25.16 -19.35 11.94
CA ASN A 712 -26.39 -19.68 12.66
C ASN A 712 -26.47 -21.15 13.15
N MET A 713 -25.39 -21.96 13.04
CA MET A 713 -25.43 -23.36 13.48
C MET A 713 -25.21 -23.48 14.99
N ASN A 714 -26.24 -23.92 15.70
CA ASN A 714 -26.17 -24.15 17.14
C ASN A 714 -25.31 -25.40 17.46
N LEU A 715 -24.08 -25.16 17.89
CA LEU A 715 -23.08 -26.17 18.28
C LEU A 715 -23.52 -27.04 19.48
N SER A 716 -24.64 -26.73 20.15
CA SER A 716 -25.23 -27.56 21.19
C SER A 716 -26.13 -28.68 20.66
N SER A 717 -26.18 -28.90 19.33
CA SER A 717 -27.07 -29.92 18.78
C SER A 717 -26.62 -31.33 19.21
N LYS A 718 -27.58 -32.08 19.76
CA LYS A 718 -27.43 -33.47 20.24
C LYS A 718 -26.88 -34.43 19.16
N LYS A 719 -27.00 -34.04 17.89
CA LYS A 719 -26.52 -34.80 16.72
C LYS A 719 -25.00 -34.75 16.58
N PHE A 720 -24.37 -33.62 16.93
CA PHE A 720 -22.92 -33.44 16.90
C PHE A 720 -22.23 -34.17 18.07
N GLN A 721 -22.82 -34.10 19.27
CA GLN A 721 -22.30 -34.87 20.41
C GLN A 721 -22.35 -36.39 20.18
N ASN A 722 -23.37 -36.90 19.49
CA ASN A 722 -23.43 -38.31 19.09
C ASN A 722 -22.33 -38.77 18.12
N HIS A 723 -21.63 -37.86 17.42
CA HIS A 723 -20.50 -38.23 16.54
C HIS A 723 -19.18 -38.27 17.32
N LEU A 724 -19.01 -37.39 18.31
CA LEU A 724 -17.89 -37.42 19.26
C LEU A 724 -17.95 -38.67 20.16
N ASP A 725 -19.14 -39.01 20.67
CA ASP A 725 -19.34 -40.17 21.54
C ASP A 725 -19.07 -41.51 20.84
N LYS A 726 -19.14 -41.55 19.50
CA LYS A 726 -18.84 -42.75 18.68
C LYS A 726 -17.36 -42.93 18.33
N LYS A 727 -16.49 -42.00 18.72
CA LYS A 727 -15.03 -42.03 18.45
C LYS A 727 -14.65 -42.24 16.97
N GLU A 728 -15.47 -41.73 16.03
CA GLU A 728 -15.25 -41.87 14.58
C GLU A 728 -14.20 -40.90 13.99
N VAL A 729 -13.44 -40.19 14.83
CA VAL A 729 -12.37 -39.28 14.38
C VAL A 729 -11.10 -39.53 15.19
N SER A 730 -10.12 -40.21 14.59
CA SER A 730 -8.72 -40.21 15.04
C SER A 730 -7.74 -40.61 13.94
N MET A 731 -6.99 -39.66 13.38
CA MET A 731 -5.58 -39.87 12.96
C MET A 731 -4.95 -38.50 12.63
N THR A 732 -3.66 -38.32 12.92
CA THR A 732 -2.99 -37.04 12.65
C THR A 732 -2.18 -37.07 11.36
N ALA A 733 -2.03 -35.92 10.70
CA ALA A 733 -1.34 -35.76 9.40
C ALA A 733 0.10 -36.30 9.37
N ARG A 734 0.74 -36.46 10.54
CA ARG A 734 2.11 -36.98 10.67
C ARG A 734 2.20 -38.49 10.42
N GLU A 735 1.17 -39.25 10.81
CA GLU A 735 1.10 -40.71 10.62
C GLU A 735 0.83 -41.09 9.15
N TYR A 736 0.27 -40.18 8.36
CA TYR A 736 0.07 -40.35 6.91
C TYR A 736 1.37 -40.14 6.12
N LEU A 737 2.17 -39.14 6.51
CA LEU A 737 3.42 -38.80 5.82
C LEU A 737 4.53 -39.85 6.01
N ASP A 738 4.58 -40.51 7.18
CA ASP A 738 5.59 -41.54 7.45
C ASP A 738 5.32 -42.85 6.69
N ASN A 739 4.07 -43.12 6.29
CA ASN A 739 3.72 -44.28 5.46
C ASN A 739 4.08 -44.10 3.97
N LEU A 740 4.17 -42.85 3.48
CA LEU A 740 4.55 -42.56 2.09
C LEU A 740 6.04 -42.81 1.79
N LYS A 741 6.91 -42.71 2.79
CA LYS A 741 8.37 -42.89 2.63
C LYS A 741 8.83 -44.33 2.33
N ASN A 742 8.01 -45.34 2.62
CA ASN A 742 8.38 -46.76 2.45
C ASN A 742 7.69 -47.47 1.27
N SER A 743 7.04 -46.73 0.37
CA SER A 743 6.36 -47.31 -0.79
C SER A 743 7.35 -47.68 -1.90
N LYS A 744 7.38 -48.97 -2.27
CA LYS A 744 8.27 -49.61 -3.27
C LYS A 744 8.14 -49.09 -4.72
N ASN A 745 7.29 -48.10 -5.00
CA ASN A 745 6.95 -47.71 -6.38
C ASN A 745 7.75 -46.54 -6.99
N ILE A 746 8.77 -46.01 -6.31
CA ILE A 746 9.55 -44.87 -6.84
C ILE A 746 10.71 -45.29 -7.78
N ARG A 747 11.06 -46.58 -7.88
CA ARG A 747 12.11 -47.04 -8.82
C ARG A 747 11.65 -47.25 -10.27
N ALA A 748 10.35 -47.28 -10.54
CA ALA A 748 9.83 -47.50 -11.90
C ALA A 748 9.63 -46.19 -12.70
N CYS A 749 9.55 -45.03 -12.04
CA CYS A 749 9.35 -43.73 -12.71
C CYS A 749 10.64 -43.03 -13.16
N LEU A 750 11.82 -43.63 -12.98
CA LEU A 750 13.10 -43.00 -13.35
C LEU A 750 13.75 -43.60 -14.61
N GLN A 751 13.02 -44.33 -15.46
CA GLN A 751 13.55 -44.90 -16.72
C GLN A 751 12.64 -44.78 -17.96
N THR A 752 11.69 -43.86 -17.94
CA THR A 752 10.92 -43.41 -19.12
C THR A 752 10.80 -41.91 -19.09
#